data_AF-A0A7S0I7J7-F1
#
_entry.id   AF-A0A7S0I7J7-F1
#
_cell.length_a   1.000
_cell.length_b   1.000
_cell.length_c   1.000
_cell.angle_alpha   90.00
_cell.angle_beta   90.00
_cell.angle_gamma   90.00
#
_symmetry.space_group_name_H-M   'P 1'
#
loop_
_entity.id
_entity.type
_entity.pdbx_description
1 polymer ?
#
loop_
_entity_poly.entity_id
_entity_poly.type
_entity_poly.pdbx_seq_one_letter_code
_entity_poly.pdbx_strand_id
1 'polypeptide(L)'
;RLASNHSQRIRCSTKPRALHHRATPHDRTRVRAPLGTLATLPDRGSSLAAELREKKMFASSSLTQQTAVAGSSASGLRGSKAIRARAAARRPVRVSAVATQQIGKIRFDEVANIDHKEGDTHTVGSVDMKRVDYPDGTRVVKITTQGLGDNLELHWGCVFDGADGWAPPPQGASATGGINDFGDGVASRTKIGGDGVTFTFPPGVGENVERMVGIVVKGELWLHSVIGDLVIPLKTPSGTGVLKSLADGEKAQSGSLYERFRRVNDKLSEAGQAGPDGAAAVMATLRLSAMRQLPWYAGGNYQGKDMAHMQEMVASRVAEASKSAESGMARQLFRIALSTLPRGGGNGDDIRLGILQLMRENNIKEGHRPGIEDPFIAQWHQKLHSNTTVDDIYICEAYLHFLHTGAWDDFWTHLWDNHGLTREDLAGMKAGWRTDGITGPGNHLPQLINPMKHFYWILRVTHGGGNMDSAMDFARGKMPEDVQNEIYDLLANRDEYWAPNKIVELRERLSGTWRYGDVTNRDVVLLDIAMEKFYRQKIEGLDLTEWDYDARLGQLEMSIRNVLVGQDFDRLVTAYDFFRKANGGEHGLTRWSPEWAKVMDAALESVSLAMEHHMDQLCELVQHPADVIGEQAECDPAYITNFGEEVVRGHSMFAVSRMLSESRPGVRQAAGRSPWDVAALGSPQLASYAGVVTVTELADVQGVDYSAAPVVILSAKLGGLEDIPPGVAAVLTAAPVDLLSHIAIRARQTGVLLAAMPDPAGWEALVARAGQGVKIEVVGEEVKVSESQLGAAAASSSSSSSSSS
;
A
#
# COMPACT_ATOMS: atom_id res chain seq x y z
N ARG A 1 -25.01 -60.88 8.03
CA ARG A 1 -24.17 -62.09 7.99
C ARG A 1 -22.75 -61.61 8.30
N LEU A 2 -22.25 -61.89 9.51
CA LEU A 2 -21.25 -62.95 9.80
C LEU A 2 -19.90 -62.63 9.10
N ALA A 3 -18.82 -62.22 9.79
CA ALA A 3 -18.02 -62.90 10.84
C ALA A 3 -16.76 -63.58 10.22
N SER A 4 -15.57 -63.66 10.85
CA SER A 4 -15.05 -63.12 12.14
C SER A 4 -13.57 -63.51 12.39
N ASN A 5 -12.91 -62.87 13.39
CA ASN A 5 -11.82 -63.43 14.24
C ASN A 5 -10.44 -63.69 13.58
N HIS A 6 -9.28 -63.83 14.26
CA HIS A 6 -8.78 -63.68 15.67
C HIS A 6 -7.22 -63.61 15.58
N SER A 7 -6.35 -63.32 16.56
CA SER A 7 -6.33 -62.76 17.95
C SER A 7 -4.84 -62.41 18.28
N GLN A 8 -4.40 -61.78 19.39
CA GLN A 8 -4.36 -62.21 20.81
C GLN A 8 -4.05 -61.02 21.77
N ARG A 9 -4.05 -61.27 23.10
CA ARG A 9 -3.75 -60.31 24.19
C ARG A 9 -2.87 -60.93 25.28
N ILE A 10 -1.94 -60.16 25.88
CA ILE A 10 -1.51 -60.19 27.31
C ILE A 10 -1.09 -58.72 27.63
N ARG A 11 -1.78 -57.92 28.46
CA ARG A 11 -1.82 -57.83 29.96
C ARG A 11 -0.44 -57.50 30.59
N CYS A 12 -0.28 -56.70 31.67
CA CYS A 12 -1.15 -55.75 32.41
C CYS A 12 -0.30 -54.93 33.43
N SER A 13 -0.95 -54.01 34.16
CA SER A 13 -0.56 -53.49 35.51
C SER A 13 0.46 -52.34 35.60
N THR A 14 0.46 -51.44 36.60
CA THR A 14 -0.67 -50.72 37.27
C THR A 14 -0.18 -49.50 38.08
N LYS A 15 -0.77 -48.33 37.80
CA LYS A 15 -1.19 -47.25 38.74
C LYS A 15 -0.17 -46.56 39.70
N PRO A 16 -0.54 -45.38 40.29
CA PRO A 16 0.43 -44.42 40.85
C PRO A 16 0.38 -44.28 42.38
N ARG A 17 1.14 -43.30 42.91
CA ARG A 17 0.91 -42.70 44.25
C ARG A 17 1.02 -41.18 44.22
N ALA A 18 0.32 -40.54 45.15
CA ALA A 18 0.32 -39.11 45.44
C ALA A 18 0.35 -38.93 46.99
N LEU A 19 0.14 -37.69 47.47
CA LEU A 19 0.15 -37.26 48.88
C LEU A 19 1.57 -37.06 49.47
N HIS A 20 1.85 -36.14 50.41
CA HIS A 20 0.97 -35.29 51.25
C HIS A 20 1.58 -33.91 51.60
N HIS A 21 0.72 -32.88 51.69
CA HIS A 21 0.61 -31.81 52.71
C HIS A 21 1.83 -31.17 53.47
N ARG A 22 1.72 -29.82 53.54
CA ARG A 22 1.70 -28.92 54.74
C ARG A 22 2.93 -28.06 55.14
N ALA A 23 2.61 -26.75 55.22
CA ALA A 23 2.91 -25.78 56.29
C ALA A 23 4.25 -24.99 56.34
N THR A 24 4.10 -23.77 56.86
CA THR A 24 5.10 -22.73 57.22
C THR A 24 5.30 -22.73 58.77
N PRO A 25 5.95 -21.76 59.47
CA PRO A 25 6.73 -20.57 59.07
C PRO A 25 8.07 -20.37 59.85
N HIS A 26 8.76 -19.23 59.61
CA HIS A 26 9.63 -18.39 60.49
C HIS A 26 10.66 -17.66 59.60
N ASP A 27 10.95 -16.35 59.63
CA ASP A 27 10.99 -15.24 60.62
C ASP A 27 12.41 -14.90 61.14
N ARG A 28 12.69 -13.59 61.29
CA ARG A 28 13.90 -12.92 61.87
C ARG A 28 15.16 -12.83 60.96
N THR A 29 15.94 -11.73 60.92
CA THR A 29 15.82 -10.41 61.59
C THR A 29 16.51 -9.25 60.84
N ARG A 30 16.19 -8.02 61.29
CA ARG A 30 16.75 -6.66 60.97
C ARG A 30 18.29 -6.56 61.21
N VAL A 31 19.04 -5.50 60.83
CA VAL A 31 19.02 -4.10 61.36
C VAL A 31 19.81 -3.07 60.50
N ARG A 32 19.19 -1.89 60.25
CA ARG A 32 19.64 -0.45 60.10
C ARG A 32 21.11 -0.11 59.69
N ALA A 33 21.39 0.81 58.75
CA ALA A 33 21.15 2.29 58.72
C ALA A 33 21.85 3.07 59.87
N PRO A 34 22.53 4.22 59.59
CA PRO A 34 21.86 5.52 59.33
C PRO A 34 22.56 6.41 58.23
N LEU A 35 22.27 7.70 57.96
CA LEU A 35 21.07 8.60 57.90
C LEU A 35 21.50 10.09 58.21
N GLY A 36 21.24 11.05 57.31
CA GLY A 36 21.11 12.50 57.58
C GLY A 36 22.31 13.45 57.24
N THR A 37 22.15 14.78 57.04
CA THR A 37 20.92 15.61 56.78
C THR A 37 21.24 17.06 56.32
N LEU A 38 20.36 17.64 55.48
CA LEU A 38 19.91 19.06 55.35
C LEU A 38 20.84 20.25 54.90
N ALA A 39 20.39 20.93 53.81
CA ALA A 39 20.32 22.39 53.51
C ALA A 39 21.61 23.25 53.45
N THR A 40 21.77 24.31 52.63
CA THR A 40 20.81 25.34 52.08
C THR A 40 21.10 25.82 50.62
N LEU A 41 20.18 26.63 50.07
CA LEU A 41 20.15 27.36 48.77
C LEU A 41 21.07 28.62 48.71
N PRO A 42 21.15 29.43 47.61
CA PRO A 42 21.05 29.17 46.14
C PRO A 42 22.14 29.91 45.28
N ASP A 43 22.24 29.65 43.95
CA ASP A 43 22.12 30.70 42.88
C ASP A 43 22.01 30.10 41.43
N ARG A 44 21.91 30.95 40.39
CA ARG A 44 21.59 30.65 38.97
C ARG A 44 22.69 29.91 38.17
N GLY A 45 22.30 29.23 37.07
CA GLY A 45 23.27 28.75 36.06
C GLY A 45 22.76 27.93 34.86
N SER A 46 22.08 28.57 33.89
CA SER A 46 22.06 28.28 32.42
C SER A 46 22.04 26.86 31.81
N SER A 47 21.14 26.71 30.81
CA SER A 47 21.25 25.90 29.57
C SER A 47 20.82 24.43 29.55
N LEU A 48 19.88 24.14 28.64
CA LEU A 48 19.69 22.83 28.01
C LEU A 48 20.93 22.47 27.16
N ALA A 49 21.26 21.18 27.05
CA ALA A 49 21.92 20.52 25.92
C ALA A 49 22.19 19.02 26.24
N ALA A 50 21.24 18.12 25.97
CA ALA A 50 21.38 16.71 26.38
C ALA A 50 20.71 15.65 25.47
N GLU A 51 20.51 15.90 24.17
CA GLU A 51 20.10 14.86 23.22
C GLU A 51 20.48 15.23 21.78
N LEU A 52 21.61 14.72 21.27
CA LEU A 52 21.98 14.57 19.83
C LEU A 52 23.46 14.15 19.66
N ARG A 53 23.69 12.85 19.43
CA ARG A 53 24.92 12.20 18.89
C ARG A 53 24.60 10.69 18.77
N GLU A 54 25.08 9.93 17.80
CA GLU A 54 26.22 10.14 16.87
C GLU A 54 25.90 9.84 15.41
N LYS A 55 26.59 10.53 14.49
CA LYS A 55 26.87 10.10 13.10
C LYS A 55 28.22 10.68 12.66
N LYS A 56 29.24 9.86 12.37
CA LYS A 56 30.43 10.24 11.58
C LYS A 56 31.31 9.04 11.19
N MET A 57 32.14 9.26 10.16
CA MET A 57 32.88 8.28 9.33
C MET A 57 31.98 7.62 8.27
N PHE A 58 32.40 7.46 7.00
CA PHE A 58 33.73 7.64 6.39
C PHE A 58 33.82 8.83 5.41
N ALA A 59 35.05 9.27 5.12
CA ALA A 59 35.35 10.21 4.02
C ALA A 59 36.77 9.97 3.45
N SER A 60 36.84 9.46 2.22
CA SER A 60 38.06 9.28 1.40
C SER A 60 37.65 8.75 0.02
N SER A 61 38.17 9.11 -1.15
CA SER A 61 39.03 10.19 -1.65
C SER A 61 39.50 9.73 -3.05
N SER A 62 39.11 10.42 -4.12
CA SER A 62 39.69 10.21 -5.46
C SER A 62 39.60 11.51 -6.25
N LEU A 63 40.67 12.30 -6.29
CA LEU A 63 41.75 12.26 -7.29
C LEU A 63 41.34 12.89 -8.63
N THR A 64 41.65 14.18 -8.72
CA THR A 64 41.58 15.01 -9.94
C THR A 64 42.47 14.46 -11.04
N GLN A 65 41.94 14.29 -12.25
CA GLN A 65 42.75 14.28 -13.48
C GLN A 65 42.46 15.53 -14.31
N GLN A 66 43.46 16.39 -14.44
CA GLN A 66 43.46 17.49 -15.40
C GLN A 66 44.08 16.99 -16.71
N THR A 67 43.34 17.13 -17.81
CA THR A 67 43.90 17.09 -19.17
C THR A 67 43.46 18.34 -19.91
N ALA A 68 44.38 19.29 -20.08
CA ALA A 68 44.12 20.56 -20.77
C ALA A 68 44.94 20.63 -22.08
N VAL A 69 44.27 20.89 -23.20
CA VAL A 69 44.88 21.29 -24.48
C VAL A 69 44.03 22.41 -25.10
N ALA A 70 44.69 23.31 -25.83
CA ALA A 70 44.12 24.52 -26.46
C ALA A 70 43.04 24.23 -27.52
N GLY A 71 42.23 25.21 -27.97
CA GLY A 71 42.15 26.62 -27.57
C GLY A 71 42.24 27.62 -28.74
N SER A 72 41.11 28.23 -29.10
CA SER A 72 40.93 29.38 -30.01
C SER A 72 39.45 29.81 -29.96
N SER A 73 38.99 31.00 -30.32
CA SER A 73 39.61 32.34 -30.46
C SER A 73 38.47 33.38 -30.44
N ALA A 74 38.69 34.58 -29.87
CA ALA A 74 37.59 35.52 -29.60
C ALA A 74 37.21 36.44 -30.78
N SER A 75 35.91 36.49 -31.12
CA SER A 75 35.17 37.63 -31.72
C SER A 75 33.67 37.29 -31.78
N GLY A 76 32.71 38.22 -31.79
CA GLY A 76 32.78 39.68 -31.65
C GLY A 76 31.37 40.31 -31.51
N LEU A 77 31.32 41.54 -31.00
CA LEU A 77 30.10 42.34 -30.70
C LEU A 77 29.01 42.36 -31.80
N ARG A 78 27.72 42.19 -31.41
CA ARG A 78 26.58 43.14 -31.63
C ARG A 78 25.21 42.50 -31.36
N GLY A 79 24.19 43.34 -31.12
CA GLY A 79 22.80 43.02 -31.51
C GLY A 79 21.75 42.93 -30.40
N SER A 80 21.36 44.05 -29.79
CA SER A 80 20.20 44.11 -28.90
C SER A 80 18.88 43.85 -29.65
N LYS A 81 18.02 42.98 -29.12
CA LYS A 81 16.57 42.97 -29.40
C LYS A 81 15.80 42.30 -28.25
N ALA A 82 14.99 43.08 -27.53
CA ALA A 82 14.05 42.53 -26.56
C ALA A 82 12.88 41.87 -27.31
N ILE A 83 12.56 40.63 -26.98
CA ILE A 83 11.36 39.93 -27.44
C ILE A 83 10.44 39.73 -26.24
N ARG A 84 9.27 40.38 -26.26
CA ARG A 84 8.22 40.14 -25.27
C ARG A 84 7.68 38.73 -25.43
N ALA A 85 7.93 37.85 -24.46
CA ALA A 85 7.20 36.60 -24.35
C ALA A 85 5.71 36.90 -24.13
N ARG A 86 4.87 36.63 -25.13
CA ARG A 86 3.41 36.62 -24.94
C ARG A 86 3.06 35.36 -24.17
N ALA A 87 2.64 35.50 -22.92
CA ALA A 87 1.97 34.43 -22.18
C ALA A 87 0.65 34.08 -22.91
N ALA A 88 0.69 33.06 -23.75
CA ALA A 88 -0.48 32.55 -24.45
C ALA A 88 -1.28 31.65 -23.49
N ALA A 89 -2.21 32.26 -22.75
CA ALA A 89 -3.11 31.55 -21.84
C ALA A 89 -3.90 30.47 -22.60
N ARG A 90 -3.46 29.21 -22.49
CA ARG A 90 -4.21 28.06 -22.99
C ARG A 90 -5.47 27.93 -22.14
N ARG A 91 -6.63 28.19 -22.75
CA ARG A 91 -7.94 27.85 -22.16
C ARG A 91 -7.96 26.36 -21.78
N PRO A 92 -8.56 25.98 -20.64
CA PRO A 92 -8.75 24.57 -20.32
C PRO A 92 -9.63 23.93 -21.40
N VAL A 93 -9.13 22.86 -22.01
CA VAL A 93 -9.92 22.04 -22.92
C VAL A 93 -10.91 21.25 -22.07
N ARG A 94 -12.20 21.61 -22.13
CA ARG A 94 -13.26 20.73 -21.64
C ARG A 94 -13.27 19.47 -22.50
N VAL A 95 -12.58 18.43 -22.03
CA VAL A 95 -12.88 17.06 -22.42
C VAL A 95 -14.22 16.73 -21.76
N SER A 96 -15.31 17.05 -22.45
CA SER A 96 -16.62 16.51 -22.09
C SER A 96 -16.55 15.00 -22.28
N ALA A 97 -16.45 14.25 -21.18
CA ALA A 97 -16.61 12.82 -21.18
C ALA A 97 -18.03 12.50 -21.67
N VAL A 98 -18.15 12.23 -22.97
CA VAL A 98 -19.41 11.78 -23.57
C VAL A 98 -19.58 10.33 -23.15
N ALA A 99 -20.21 10.14 -21.99
CA ALA A 99 -20.70 8.85 -21.54
C ALA A 99 -21.83 8.40 -22.46
N THR A 100 -21.48 7.91 -23.66
CA THR A 100 -22.40 7.22 -24.56
C THR A 100 -22.81 5.91 -23.91
N GLN A 101 -23.87 5.96 -23.09
CA GLN A 101 -24.66 4.79 -22.72
C GLN A 101 -25.22 4.16 -24.01
N GLN A 102 -24.49 3.21 -24.59
CA GLN A 102 -25.08 2.27 -25.53
C GLN A 102 -26.00 1.35 -24.73
N ILE A 103 -27.28 1.71 -24.73
CA ILE A 103 -28.34 1.05 -23.95
C ILE A 103 -28.31 -0.46 -24.20
N GLY A 104 -28.14 -1.24 -23.13
CA GLY A 104 -28.35 -2.69 -23.13
C GLY A 104 -27.19 -3.56 -23.60
N LYS A 105 -25.93 -3.09 -23.58
CA LYS A 105 -24.76 -3.93 -23.89
C LYS A 105 -23.63 -3.76 -22.87
N ILE A 106 -23.32 -4.83 -22.14
CA ILE A 106 -22.05 -4.92 -21.40
C ILE A 106 -20.96 -5.26 -22.43
N ARG A 107 -19.82 -4.58 -22.35
CA ARG A 107 -18.72 -4.75 -23.29
C ARG A 107 -17.40 -4.92 -22.56
N PHE A 108 -16.63 -5.91 -23.00
CA PHE A 108 -15.22 -6.09 -22.67
C PHE A 108 -14.41 -5.65 -23.90
N ASP A 109 -13.34 -4.90 -23.70
CA ASP A 109 -12.29 -4.69 -24.71
C ASP A 109 -10.93 -4.82 -24.02
N GLU A 110 -10.05 -5.68 -24.53
CA GLU A 110 -8.65 -5.77 -24.14
C GLU A 110 -7.78 -5.96 -25.39
N VAL A 111 -6.52 -5.54 -25.33
CA VAL A 111 -5.55 -5.70 -26.43
C VAL A 111 -4.28 -6.34 -25.87
N ALA A 112 -4.02 -7.58 -26.30
CA ALA A 112 -2.88 -8.36 -25.86
C ALA A 112 -1.75 -8.27 -26.92
N ASN A 113 -0.60 -7.70 -26.56
CA ASN A 113 0.55 -7.58 -27.46
C ASN A 113 1.34 -8.90 -27.53
N ILE A 114 1.96 -9.17 -28.67
CA ILE A 114 2.80 -10.35 -28.92
C ILE A 114 4.18 -9.85 -29.39
N ASP A 115 5.24 -10.36 -28.76
CA ASP A 115 6.65 -10.17 -29.14
C ASP A 115 7.36 -11.53 -29.01
N HIS A 116 7.05 -12.45 -29.93
CA HIS A 116 7.59 -13.83 -29.91
C HIS A 116 8.92 -13.91 -30.66
N LYS A 117 9.93 -14.51 -30.03
CA LYS A 117 11.30 -14.66 -30.56
C LYS A 117 11.77 -16.09 -30.40
N GLU A 118 11.99 -16.78 -31.52
CA GLU A 118 12.37 -18.19 -31.56
C GLU A 118 13.34 -18.47 -32.71
N GLY A 119 14.60 -18.71 -32.38
CA GLY A 119 15.70 -18.70 -33.35
C GLY A 119 15.80 -17.34 -34.05
N ASP A 120 15.91 -17.36 -35.38
CA ASP A 120 15.86 -16.14 -36.22
C ASP A 120 14.42 -15.61 -36.45
N THR A 121 13.39 -16.30 -35.95
CA THR A 121 11.99 -15.90 -36.13
C THR A 121 11.58 -14.88 -35.08
N HIS A 122 11.31 -13.65 -35.51
CA HIS A 122 10.74 -12.59 -34.68
C HIS A 122 9.35 -12.22 -35.19
N THR A 123 8.31 -12.47 -34.40
CA THR A 123 6.91 -12.12 -34.72
C THR A 123 6.39 -11.09 -33.72
N VAL A 124 6.07 -9.89 -34.22
CA VAL A 124 5.46 -8.81 -33.43
C VAL A 124 4.05 -8.52 -33.92
N GLY A 125 3.12 -8.32 -33.01
CA GLY A 125 1.76 -7.93 -33.34
C GLY A 125 0.89 -7.75 -32.10
N SER A 126 -0.43 -7.76 -32.32
CA SER A 126 -1.41 -7.65 -31.25
C SER A 126 -2.64 -8.50 -31.54
N VAL A 127 -3.40 -8.77 -30.47
CA VAL A 127 -4.68 -9.48 -30.48
C VAL A 127 -5.70 -8.60 -29.76
N ASP A 128 -6.67 -8.03 -30.47
CA ASP A 128 -7.83 -7.43 -29.81
C ASP A 128 -8.79 -8.53 -29.35
N MET A 129 -9.35 -8.35 -28.16
CA MET A 129 -10.27 -9.28 -27.51
C MET A 129 -11.51 -8.52 -27.06
N LYS A 130 -12.68 -8.84 -27.62
CA LYS A 130 -13.89 -8.01 -27.45
C LYS A 130 -15.12 -8.88 -27.13
N ARG A 131 -15.64 -8.81 -25.90
CA ARG A 131 -16.94 -9.43 -25.52
C ARG A 131 -18.05 -8.40 -25.65
N VAL A 132 -19.20 -8.82 -26.16
CA VAL A 132 -20.45 -8.06 -26.12
C VAL A 132 -21.56 -8.97 -25.62
N ASP A 133 -22.17 -8.59 -24.51
CA ASP A 133 -23.38 -9.23 -24.01
C ASP A 133 -24.62 -8.54 -24.61
N TYR A 134 -25.60 -9.33 -25.02
CA TYR A 134 -26.84 -8.85 -25.62
C TYR A 134 -28.04 -9.02 -24.66
N PRO A 135 -29.10 -8.20 -24.77
CA PRO A 135 -30.25 -8.25 -23.85
C PRO A 135 -31.07 -9.56 -23.82
N ASP A 136 -30.84 -10.45 -24.78
CA ASP A 136 -31.44 -11.79 -24.86
C ASP A 136 -30.67 -12.86 -24.06
N GLY A 137 -29.49 -12.50 -23.52
CA GLY A 137 -28.56 -13.42 -22.86
C GLY A 137 -27.47 -13.99 -23.80
N THR A 138 -27.47 -13.64 -25.08
CA THR A 138 -26.42 -14.08 -26.02
C THR A 138 -25.13 -13.34 -25.70
N ARG A 139 -24.02 -14.09 -25.55
CA ARG A 139 -22.68 -13.54 -25.30
C ARG A 139 -21.81 -13.81 -26.53
N VAL A 140 -21.26 -12.74 -27.11
CA VAL A 140 -20.45 -12.80 -28.34
C VAL A 140 -19.04 -12.34 -28.03
N VAL A 141 -18.03 -13.14 -28.37
CA VAL A 141 -16.62 -12.80 -28.23
C VAL A 141 -15.99 -12.71 -29.62
N LYS A 142 -15.51 -11.52 -30.00
CA LYS A 142 -14.70 -11.34 -31.21
C LYS A 142 -13.22 -11.21 -30.84
N ILE A 143 -12.37 -11.93 -31.56
CA ILE A 143 -10.91 -11.78 -31.54
C ILE A 143 -10.45 -11.31 -32.91
N THR A 144 -9.63 -10.26 -32.96
CA THR A 144 -8.92 -9.79 -34.18
C THR A 144 -7.43 -9.75 -33.94
N THR A 145 -6.64 -9.91 -35.01
CA THR A 145 -5.17 -10.02 -34.93
C THR A 145 -4.50 -9.06 -35.91
N GLN A 146 -3.51 -8.30 -35.45
CA GLN A 146 -2.76 -7.35 -36.27
C GLN A 146 -1.26 -7.69 -36.26
N GLY A 147 -0.57 -7.57 -37.41
CA GLY A 147 0.88 -7.81 -37.55
C GLY A 147 1.31 -9.28 -37.62
N LEU A 148 0.53 -10.21 -37.07
CA LEU A 148 0.88 -11.64 -36.96
C LEU A 148 0.92 -12.41 -38.30
N GLY A 149 0.31 -11.88 -39.36
CA GLY A 149 0.23 -12.51 -40.69
C GLY A 149 -0.84 -13.60 -40.79
N ASP A 150 -0.78 -14.41 -41.87
CA ASP A 150 -1.83 -15.37 -42.22
C ASP A 150 -1.66 -16.76 -41.56
N ASN A 151 -2.68 -17.62 -41.75
CA ASN A 151 -2.75 -19.01 -41.27
C ASN A 151 -2.65 -19.15 -39.74
N LEU A 152 -3.39 -18.28 -39.03
CA LEU A 152 -3.49 -18.28 -37.57
C LEU A 152 -4.64 -19.17 -37.09
N GLU A 153 -4.40 -19.87 -36.00
CA GLU A 153 -5.43 -20.57 -35.22
C GLU A 153 -5.39 -20.09 -33.77
N LEU A 154 -6.53 -20.05 -33.10
CA LEU A 154 -6.60 -19.99 -31.66
C LEU A 154 -6.60 -21.42 -31.11
N HIS A 155 -5.68 -21.73 -30.21
CA HIS A 155 -5.74 -22.90 -29.34
C HIS A 155 -6.32 -22.46 -27.99
N TRP A 156 -7.48 -22.99 -27.61
CA TRP A 156 -8.25 -22.41 -26.50
C TRP A 156 -9.10 -23.43 -25.74
N GLY A 157 -9.47 -23.06 -24.52
CA GLY A 157 -10.46 -23.74 -23.70
C GLY A 157 -11.31 -22.76 -22.90
N CYS A 158 -12.13 -23.31 -22.02
CA CYS A 158 -12.93 -22.59 -21.04
C CYS A 158 -12.47 -22.98 -19.63
N VAL A 159 -12.51 -22.02 -18.70
CA VAL A 159 -12.41 -22.30 -17.26
C VAL A 159 -13.79 -22.12 -16.65
N PHE A 160 -14.26 -23.16 -15.95
CA PHE A 160 -15.56 -23.21 -15.31
C PHE A 160 -15.49 -22.68 -13.86
N ASP A 161 -16.64 -22.26 -13.31
CA ASP A 161 -16.75 -21.70 -11.96
C ASP A 161 -16.05 -22.56 -10.90
N GLY A 162 -15.00 -22.01 -10.27
CA GLY A 162 -14.26 -22.70 -9.21
C GLY A 162 -13.37 -23.86 -9.69
N ALA A 163 -13.01 -23.91 -10.97
CA ALA A 163 -11.99 -24.80 -11.50
C ALA A 163 -10.69 -24.04 -11.83
N ASP A 164 -9.54 -24.66 -11.57
CA ASP A 164 -8.22 -24.10 -11.92
C ASP A 164 -7.74 -24.52 -13.32
N GLY A 165 -8.30 -25.61 -13.86
CA GLY A 165 -7.92 -26.20 -15.14
C GLY A 165 -8.73 -25.67 -16.34
N TRP A 166 -8.12 -25.75 -17.52
CA TRP A 166 -8.85 -25.62 -18.78
C TRP A 166 -9.75 -26.84 -18.99
N ALA A 167 -10.84 -26.64 -19.73
CA ALA A 167 -11.76 -27.68 -20.17
C ALA A 167 -12.36 -27.31 -21.54
N PRO A 168 -12.86 -28.27 -22.34
CA PRO A 168 -13.36 -27.99 -23.67
C PRO A 168 -14.59 -27.08 -23.63
N PRO A 169 -14.85 -26.32 -24.72
CA PRO A 169 -15.95 -25.35 -24.75
C PRO A 169 -17.33 -26.02 -24.57
N PRO A 170 -18.28 -25.32 -23.91
CA PRO A 170 -19.58 -25.89 -23.56
C PRO A 170 -20.39 -26.24 -24.82
N GLN A 171 -21.06 -27.40 -24.77
CA GLN A 171 -21.89 -27.88 -25.87
C GLN A 171 -22.99 -26.85 -26.22
N GLY A 172 -23.00 -26.41 -27.48
CA GLY A 172 -23.88 -25.33 -27.96
C GLY A 172 -23.14 -24.00 -28.24
N ALA A 173 -21.89 -23.85 -27.79
CA ALA A 173 -21.02 -22.77 -28.26
C ALA A 173 -20.67 -22.97 -29.74
N SER A 174 -20.41 -21.87 -30.45
CA SER A 174 -20.09 -21.88 -31.89
C SER A 174 -19.04 -20.83 -32.24
N ALA A 175 -18.30 -21.04 -33.33
CA ALA A 175 -17.27 -20.10 -33.79
C ALA A 175 -17.23 -20.01 -35.32
N THR A 176 -16.98 -18.81 -35.86
CA THR A 176 -16.91 -18.59 -37.33
C THR A 176 -15.74 -19.32 -37.99
N GLY A 177 -14.70 -19.66 -37.23
CA GLY A 177 -13.56 -20.48 -37.68
C GLY A 177 -13.72 -21.99 -37.44
N GLY A 178 -14.89 -22.44 -37.02
CA GLY A 178 -15.14 -23.80 -36.53
C GLY A 178 -14.57 -24.05 -35.13
N ILE A 179 -15.08 -25.05 -34.43
CA ILE A 179 -14.51 -25.55 -33.17
C ILE A 179 -14.11 -26.99 -33.42
N ASN A 180 -12.81 -27.26 -33.45
CA ASN A 180 -12.25 -28.58 -33.73
C ASN A 180 -11.58 -29.10 -32.44
N ASP A 181 -11.78 -30.36 -32.10
CA ASP A 181 -11.09 -31.01 -30.99
C ASP A 181 -9.57 -31.05 -31.27
N PHE A 182 -8.75 -30.75 -30.25
CA PHE A 182 -7.29 -30.90 -30.34
C PHE A 182 -6.81 -32.32 -30.01
N GLY A 183 -7.67 -33.14 -29.40
CA GLY A 183 -7.39 -34.55 -29.04
C GLY A 183 -6.77 -34.74 -27.66
N ASP A 184 -6.63 -33.67 -26.87
CA ASP A 184 -6.21 -33.71 -25.46
C ASP A 184 -7.41 -33.85 -24.48
N GLY A 185 -8.64 -33.62 -24.96
CA GLY A 185 -9.85 -33.60 -24.15
C GLY A 185 -9.99 -32.34 -23.27
N VAL A 186 -9.17 -31.32 -23.50
CA VAL A 186 -9.02 -30.11 -22.66
C VAL A 186 -9.19 -28.83 -23.49
N ALA A 187 -8.72 -28.81 -24.73
CA ALA A 187 -8.68 -27.63 -25.58
C ALA A 187 -9.21 -27.89 -27.00
N SER A 188 -9.38 -26.81 -27.76
CA SER A 188 -9.92 -26.81 -29.12
C SER A 188 -9.09 -25.90 -30.03
N ARG A 189 -9.18 -26.16 -31.34
CA ARG A 189 -8.56 -25.38 -32.41
C ARG A 189 -9.64 -24.68 -33.24
N THR A 190 -9.48 -23.37 -33.41
CA THR A 190 -10.39 -22.52 -34.18
C THR A 190 -9.61 -21.60 -35.10
N LYS A 191 -9.97 -21.53 -36.38
CA LYS A 191 -9.24 -20.72 -37.36
C LYS A 191 -9.56 -19.23 -37.22
N ILE A 192 -8.54 -18.39 -37.29
CA ILE A 192 -8.69 -16.93 -37.28
C ILE A 192 -8.62 -16.45 -38.74
N GLY A 193 -9.69 -15.82 -39.23
CA GLY A 193 -9.75 -15.25 -40.57
C GLY A 193 -9.19 -13.82 -40.63
N GLY A 194 -9.16 -13.23 -41.83
CA GLY A 194 -8.73 -11.82 -42.02
C GLY A 194 -9.60 -10.80 -41.26
N ASP A 195 -10.89 -11.07 -41.13
CA ASP A 195 -11.81 -10.29 -40.28
C ASP A 195 -11.75 -10.68 -38.79
N GLY A 196 -10.82 -11.56 -38.40
CA GLY A 196 -10.73 -12.19 -37.10
C GLY A 196 -11.55 -13.48 -36.97
N VAL A 197 -11.94 -13.81 -35.74
CA VAL A 197 -12.89 -14.87 -35.40
C VAL A 197 -13.95 -14.35 -34.43
N THR A 198 -15.18 -14.83 -34.58
CA THR A 198 -16.27 -14.57 -33.63
C THR A 198 -16.75 -15.89 -33.02
N PHE A 199 -16.75 -15.96 -31.69
CA PHE A 199 -17.36 -17.01 -30.88
C PHE A 199 -18.72 -16.52 -30.37
N THR A 200 -19.70 -17.42 -30.31
CA THR A 200 -21.06 -17.13 -29.84
C THR A 200 -21.49 -18.18 -28.84
N PHE A 201 -21.89 -17.71 -27.65
CA PHE A 201 -22.51 -18.48 -26.57
C PHE A 201 -23.99 -18.07 -26.51
N PRO A 202 -24.93 -18.91 -26.98
CA PRO A 202 -26.36 -18.64 -26.88
C PRO A 202 -26.85 -18.54 -25.42
N PRO A 203 -28.05 -17.98 -25.18
CA PRO A 203 -28.60 -17.86 -23.82
C PRO A 203 -28.72 -19.23 -23.14
N GLY A 204 -28.15 -19.39 -21.95
CA GLY A 204 -28.13 -20.67 -21.23
C GLY A 204 -26.95 -21.58 -21.57
N VAL A 205 -26.09 -21.21 -22.54
CA VAL A 205 -24.90 -21.99 -22.91
C VAL A 205 -23.67 -21.40 -22.22
N GLY A 206 -23.03 -22.20 -21.35
CA GLY A 206 -21.83 -21.76 -20.64
C GLY A 206 -22.12 -20.70 -19.57
N GLU A 207 -23.28 -20.72 -18.93
CA GLU A 207 -23.59 -19.88 -17.75
C GLU A 207 -22.68 -20.17 -16.55
N ASN A 208 -22.07 -21.37 -16.54
CA ASN A 208 -21.06 -21.80 -15.57
C ASN A 208 -19.60 -21.66 -16.08
N VAL A 209 -19.39 -21.08 -17.26
CA VAL A 209 -18.04 -20.71 -17.72
C VAL A 209 -17.72 -19.32 -17.17
N GLU A 210 -16.62 -19.22 -16.45
CA GLU A 210 -16.12 -17.97 -15.88
C GLU A 210 -15.37 -17.17 -16.96
N ARG A 211 -14.44 -17.84 -17.67
CA ARG A 211 -13.54 -17.23 -18.64
C ARG A 211 -13.15 -18.17 -19.78
N MET A 212 -12.99 -17.62 -20.97
CA MET A 212 -12.35 -18.25 -22.12
C MET A 212 -10.84 -17.96 -22.08
N VAL A 213 -10.02 -18.95 -22.39
CA VAL A 213 -8.55 -18.88 -22.26
C VAL A 213 -7.88 -19.48 -23.49
N GLY A 214 -6.77 -18.92 -23.97
CA GLY A 214 -6.11 -19.45 -25.18
C GLY A 214 -4.80 -18.80 -25.59
N ILE A 215 -4.19 -19.34 -26.64
CA ILE A 215 -2.93 -18.89 -27.25
C ILE A 215 -3.13 -18.83 -28.77
N VAL A 216 -2.57 -17.82 -29.45
CA VAL A 216 -2.54 -17.78 -30.92
C VAL A 216 -1.40 -18.66 -31.42
N VAL A 217 -1.67 -19.50 -32.41
CA VAL A 217 -0.71 -20.46 -32.96
C VAL A 217 -0.64 -20.30 -34.48
N LYS A 218 0.57 -20.38 -35.04
CA LYS A 218 0.87 -20.16 -36.46
C LYS A 218 1.69 -21.32 -37.00
N GLY A 219 1.01 -22.37 -37.49
CA GLY A 219 1.63 -23.66 -37.73
C GLY A 219 2.13 -24.27 -36.43
N GLU A 220 3.44 -24.48 -36.30
CA GLU A 220 4.08 -24.98 -35.08
C GLU A 220 4.42 -23.86 -34.06
N LEU A 221 4.37 -22.57 -34.46
CA LEU A 221 4.78 -21.45 -33.59
C LEU A 221 3.67 -21.05 -32.61
N TRP A 222 3.96 -21.13 -31.31
CA TRP A 222 3.06 -20.73 -30.23
C TRP A 222 3.31 -19.26 -29.86
N LEU A 223 2.46 -18.36 -30.33
CA LEU A 223 2.59 -16.93 -30.18
C LEU A 223 1.97 -16.47 -28.85
N HIS A 224 2.71 -16.68 -27.77
CA HIS A 224 2.32 -16.20 -26.44
C HIS A 224 2.27 -14.66 -26.39
N SER A 225 1.38 -14.11 -25.56
CA SER A 225 1.32 -12.68 -25.32
C SER A 225 2.34 -12.25 -24.26
N VAL A 226 2.77 -10.99 -24.32
CA VAL A 226 3.63 -10.37 -23.29
C VAL A 226 2.97 -10.27 -21.90
N ILE A 227 1.68 -10.64 -21.78
CA ILE A 227 0.95 -10.74 -20.50
C ILE A 227 0.64 -12.19 -20.08
N GLY A 228 1.09 -13.18 -20.85
CA GLY A 228 0.81 -14.61 -20.65
C GLY A 228 -0.14 -15.19 -21.71
N ASP A 229 -1.08 -16.01 -21.26
CA ASP A 229 -2.16 -16.54 -22.09
C ASP A 229 -3.24 -15.47 -22.31
N LEU A 230 -3.98 -15.57 -23.42
CA LEU A 230 -5.13 -14.71 -23.68
C LEU A 230 -6.29 -15.11 -22.77
N VAL A 231 -6.90 -14.13 -22.07
CA VAL A 231 -8.04 -14.35 -21.17
C VAL A 231 -9.19 -13.43 -21.56
N ILE A 232 -10.39 -13.97 -21.66
CA ILE A 232 -11.63 -13.21 -21.90
C ILE A 232 -12.70 -13.72 -20.93
N PRO A 233 -13.08 -12.96 -19.87
CA PRO A 233 -14.13 -13.37 -18.96
C PRO A 233 -15.47 -13.43 -19.70
N LEU A 234 -16.20 -14.53 -19.54
CA LEU A 234 -17.53 -14.73 -20.13
C LEU A 234 -18.66 -14.34 -19.17
N LYS A 235 -18.32 -13.97 -17.94
CA LYS A 235 -19.16 -13.26 -16.99
C LYS A 235 -18.68 -11.83 -16.85
N THR A 236 -19.55 -10.94 -16.40
CA THR A 236 -19.14 -9.60 -15.94
C THR A 236 -18.27 -9.75 -14.69
N PRO A 237 -17.02 -9.23 -14.68
CA PRO A 237 -16.19 -9.26 -13.49
C PRO A 237 -16.87 -8.60 -12.29
N SER A 238 -16.62 -9.12 -11.09
CA SER A 238 -17.16 -8.58 -9.84
C SER A 238 -16.07 -8.61 -8.78
N GLY A 239 -16.10 -7.63 -7.86
CA GLY A 239 -15.14 -7.55 -6.75
C GLY A 239 -15.08 -8.84 -5.95
N THR A 240 -16.25 -9.41 -5.61
CA THR A 240 -16.37 -10.69 -4.90
C THR A 240 -15.76 -11.86 -5.67
N GLY A 241 -15.89 -11.92 -7.00
CA GLY A 241 -15.30 -12.97 -7.82
C GLY A 241 -13.77 -12.89 -7.89
N VAL A 242 -13.25 -11.66 -8.06
CA VAL A 242 -11.80 -11.38 -8.04
C VAL A 242 -11.22 -11.68 -6.66
N LEU A 243 -11.83 -11.16 -5.59
CA LEU A 243 -11.43 -11.40 -4.20
C LEU A 243 -11.43 -12.89 -3.86
N LYS A 244 -12.51 -13.61 -4.18
CA LYS A 244 -12.58 -15.05 -3.97
C LYS A 244 -11.44 -15.77 -4.68
N SER A 245 -11.22 -15.49 -5.98
CA SER A 245 -10.16 -16.16 -6.74
C SER A 245 -8.75 -15.85 -6.21
N LEU A 246 -8.51 -14.64 -5.70
CA LEU A 246 -7.23 -14.30 -5.08
C LEU A 246 -7.06 -15.07 -3.75
N ALA A 247 -8.04 -14.97 -2.84
CA ALA A 247 -8.01 -15.60 -1.52
C ALA A 247 -8.02 -17.14 -1.56
N ASP A 248 -8.76 -17.76 -2.48
CA ASP A 248 -8.85 -19.22 -2.63
C ASP A 248 -7.47 -19.90 -2.84
N GLY A 249 -6.49 -19.17 -3.39
CA GLY A 249 -5.12 -19.63 -3.60
C GLY A 249 -4.08 -19.05 -2.63
N GLU A 250 -4.51 -18.31 -1.60
CA GLU A 250 -3.65 -17.91 -0.48
C GLU A 250 -3.85 -18.81 0.76
N LYS A 251 -4.60 -19.91 0.61
CA LYS A 251 -4.87 -20.87 1.69
C LYS A 251 -3.58 -21.33 2.35
N ALA A 252 -3.60 -21.49 3.67
CA ALA A 252 -2.44 -21.90 4.45
C ALA A 252 -1.66 -23.07 3.81
N GLN A 253 -0.33 -22.91 3.73
CA GLN A 253 0.62 -23.83 3.08
C GLN A 253 0.54 -23.94 1.53
N SER A 254 -0.34 -23.19 0.87
CA SER A 254 -0.37 -23.06 -0.60
C SER A 254 0.28 -21.75 -1.07
N GLY A 255 0.72 -21.71 -2.33
CA GLY A 255 1.17 -20.49 -3.01
C GLY A 255 2.63 -20.08 -2.71
N SER A 256 3.50 -20.20 -3.72
CA SER A 256 4.77 -19.47 -3.74
C SER A 256 4.54 -17.99 -4.12
N LEU A 257 5.50 -17.11 -3.81
CA LEU A 257 5.42 -15.69 -4.22
C LEU A 257 5.23 -15.53 -5.74
N TYR A 258 5.78 -16.46 -6.53
CA TYR A 258 5.63 -16.51 -7.99
C TYR A 258 4.20 -16.87 -8.42
N GLU A 259 3.59 -17.86 -7.76
CA GLU A 259 2.21 -18.27 -8.02
C GLU A 259 1.21 -17.17 -7.63
N ARG A 260 1.47 -16.44 -6.55
CA ARG A 260 0.70 -15.24 -6.17
C ARG A 260 0.78 -14.16 -7.25
N PHE A 261 1.99 -13.80 -7.70
CA PHE A 261 2.15 -12.80 -8.76
C PHE A 261 1.51 -13.24 -10.08
N ARG A 262 1.58 -14.54 -10.44
CA ARG A 262 0.83 -15.07 -11.58
C ARG A 262 -0.69 -14.92 -11.39
N ARG A 263 -1.24 -15.29 -10.23
CA ARG A 263 -2.69 -15.16 -9.99
C ARG A 263 -3.16 -13.70 -10.03
N VAL A 264 -2.35 -12.78 -9.49
CA VAL A 264 -2.60 -11.33 -9.58
C VAL A 264 -2.54 -10.86 -11.03
N ASN A 265 -1.53 -11.28 -11.81
CA ASN A 265 -1.45 -11.00 -13.26
C ASN A 265 -2.71 -11.47 -14.00
N ASP A 266 -3.10 -12.72 -13.77
CA ASP A 266 -4.19 -13.38 -14.50
C ASP A 266 -5.56 -12.76 -14.15
N LYS A 267 -5.71 -12.17 -12.95
CA LYS A 267 -6.92 -11.47 -12.49
C LYS A 267 -6.91 -9.94 -12.65
N LEU A 268 -5.83 -9.32 -13.11
CA LEU A 268 -5.71 -7.87 -13.10
C LEU A 268 -6.69 -7.13 -14.04
N SER A 269 -6.97 -7.70 -15.22
CA SER A 269 -7.94 -7.11 -16.16
C SER A 269 -9.39 -7.25 -15.68
N GLU A 270 -9.71 -8.35 -15.00
CA GLU A 270 -10.99 -8.52 -14.29
C GLU A 270 -11.11 -7.52 -13.12
N ALA A 271 -10.04 -7.34 -12.34
CA ALA A 271 -9.97 -6.42 -11.21
C ALA A 271 -10.21 -4.96 -11.64
N GLY A 272 -9.62 -4.53 -12.76
CA GLY A 272 -9.82 -3.18 -13.31
C GLY A 272 -11.27 -2.91 -13.73
N GLN A 273 -11.96 -3.92 -14.27
CA GLN A 273 -13.36 -3.82 -14.72
C GLN A 273 -14.36 -3.97 -13.57
N ALA A 274 -14.00 -4.71 -12.52
CA ALA A 274 -14.72 -4.75 -11.25
C ALA A 274 -14.61 -3.44 -10.44
N GLY A 275 -13.86 -2.45 -10.92
CA GLY A 275 -13.80 -1.11 -10.32
C GLY A 275 -13.07 -1.08 -8.97
N PRO A 276 -13.53 -0.24 -8.01
CA PRO A 276 -12.87 -0.10 -6.70
C PRO A 276 -12.70 -1.43 -5.97
N ASP A 277 -13.73 -2.28 -5.94
CA ASP A 277 -13.71 -3.55 -5.18
C ASP A 277 -12.65 -4.52 -5.73
N GLY A 278 -12.53 -4.62 -7.05
CA GLY A 278 -11.50 -5.45 -7.70
C GLY A 278 -10.10 -4.90 -7.48
N ALA A 279 -9.92 -3.58 -7.59
CA ALA A 279 -8.66 -2.91 -7.29
C ALA A 279 -8.25 -3.05 -5.81
N ALA A 280 -9.23 -3.02 -4.88
CA ALA A 280 -9.01 -3.23 -3.46
C ALA A 280 -8.58 -4.67 -3.15
N ALA A 281 -9.17 -5.67 -3.80
CA ALA A 281 -8.75 -7.07 -3.66
C ALA A 281 -7.30 -7.30 -4.14
N VAL A 282 -6.91 -6.70 -5.27
CA VAL A 282 -5.51 -6.72 -5.75
C VAL A 282 -4.57 -6.00 -4.78
N MET A 283 -4.96 -4.82 -4.29
CA MET A 283 -4.15 -4.03 -3.36
C MET A 283 -3.95 -4.76 -2.02
N ALA A 284 -5.02 -5.32 -1.43
CA ALA A 284 -4.95 -6.08 -0.19
C ALA A 284 -4.05 -7.32 -0.33
N THR A 285 -4.20 -8.09 -1.41
CA THR A 285 -3.34 -9.25 -1.70
C THR A 285 -1.86 -8.87 -1.75
N LEU A 286 -1.53 -7.79 -2.47
CA LEU A 286 -0.15 -7.34 -2.64
C LEU A 286 0.43 -6.71 -1.36
N ARG A 287 -0.37 -5.94 -0.61
CA ARG A 287 0.04 -5.36 0.68
C ARG A 287 0.25 -6.42 1.76
N LEU A 288 -0.66 -7.40 1.91
CA LEU A 288 -0.47 -8.53 2.83
C LEU A 288 0.77 -9.35 2.46
N SER A 289 1.02 -9.57 1.16
CA SER A 289 2.27 -10.18 0.69
C SER A 289 3.49 -9.33 1.06
N ALA A 290 3.47 -8.02 0.87
CA ALA A 290 4.59 -7.12 1.21
C ALA A 290 4.84 -7.01 2.72
N MET A 291 3.80 -7.16 3.56
CA MET A 291 3.87 -7.21 5.02
C MET A 291 4.26 -8.61 5.56
N ARG A 292 4.73 -9.52 4.69
CA ARG A 292 5.05 -10.94 4.98
C ARG A 292 3.91 -11.75 5.63
N GLN A 293 2.66 -11.29 5.55
CA GLN A 293 1.49 -12.00 6.10
C GLN A 293 1.05 -13.18 5.23
N LEU A 294 1.43 -13.17 3.95
CA LEU A 294 1.22 -14.28 3.01
C LEU A 294 2.56 -14.98 2.71
N PRO A 295 2.60 -16.32 2.59
CA PRO A 295 3.84 -17.08 2.45
C PRO A 295 4.61 -16.72 1.17
N TRP A 296 5.94 -16.62 1.25
CA TRP A 296 6.80 -16.39 0.05
C TRP A 296 7.51 -17.66 -0.44
N TYR A 297 7.80 -18.58 0.48
CA TYR A 297 8.71 -19.72 0.28
C TYR A 297 7.98 -21.08 0.21
N ALA A 298 6.64 -21.09 0.14
CA ALA A 298 5.83 -22.30 0.10
C ALA A 298 5.72 -22.88 -1.32
N GLY A 299 6.38 -24.00 -1.58
CA GLY A 299 6.29 -24.73 -2.85
C GLY A 299 7.01 -24.08 -4.03
N GLY A 300 6.86 -24.71 -5.20
CA GLY A 300 7.43 -24.25 -6.46
C GLY A 300 8.96 -24.44 -6.61
N ASN A 301 9.43 -24.17 -7.83
CA ASN A 301 10.83 -23.98 -8.21
C ASN A 301 10.82 -23.10 -9.46
N TYR A 302 11.29 -21.86 -9.37
CA TYR A 302 11.42 -20.92 -10.49
C TYR A 302 12.86 -20.43 -10.63
N GLN A 303 13.23 -19.84 -11.76
CA GLN A 303 14.53 -19.18 -11.91
C GLN A 303 14.37 -17.68 -11.57
N GLY A 304 15.45 -17.05 -11.07
CA GLY A 304 15.43 -15.62 -10.72
C GLY A 304 15.02 -14.70 -11.88
N LYS A 305 15.32 -15.09 -13.13
CA LYS A 305 14.86 -14.41 -14.35
C LYS A 305 13.33 -14.47 -14.53
N ASP A 306 12.70 -15.59 -14.18
CA ASP A 306 11.26 -15.83 -14.37
C ASP A 306 10.47 -14.98 -13.36
N MET A 307 10.96 -14.93 -12.12
CA MET A 307 10.47 -14.04 -11.08
C MET A 307 10.67 -12.56 -11.47
N ALA A 308 11.86 -12.16 -11.92
CA ALA A 308 12.12 -10.78 -12.34
C ALA A 308 11.21 -10.34 -13.51
N HIS A 309 10.93 -11.23 -14.47
CA HIS A 309 10.00 -10.98 -15.57
C HIS A 309 8.53 -10.92 -15.10
N MET A 310 8.10 -11.81 -14.21
CA MET A 310 6.75 -11.79 -13.65
C MET A 310 6.50 -10.51 -12.82
N GLN A 311 7.48 -10.09 -12.01
CA GLN A 311 7.44 -8.80 -11.31
C GLN A 311 7.38 -7.62 -12.28
N GLU A 312 8.18 -7.64 -13.36
CA GLU A 312 8.16 -6.62 -14.42
C GLU A 312 6.77 -6.51 -15.06
N MET A 313 6.15 -7.65 -15.38
CA MET A 313 4.84 -7.76 -16.00
C MET A 313 3.73 -7.23 -15.08
N VAL A 314 3.64 -7.74 -13.84
CA VAL A 314 2.64 -7.29 -12.85
C VAL A 314 2.80 -5.80 -12.56
N ALA A 315 4.00 -5.34 -12.22
CA ALA A 315 4.22 -3.93 -11.89
C ALA A 315 3.95 -3.00 -13.08
N SER A 316 4.18 -3.43 -14.32
CA SER A 316 3.84 -2.64 -15.51
C SER A 316 2.34 -2.58 -15.77
N ARG A 317 1.62 -3.70 -15.64
CA ARG A 317 0.17 -3.73 -15.81
C ARG A 317 -0.56 -2.98 -14.69
N VAL A 318 -0.08 -3.05 -13.44
CA VAL A 318 -0.62 -2.27 -12.31
C VAL A 318 -0.34 -0.77 -12.51
N ALA A 319 0.83 -0.40 -13.06
CA ALA A 319 1.12 0.99 -13.44
C ALA A 319 0.16 1.52 -14.52
N GLU A 320 -0.11 0.76 -15.59
CA GLU A 320 -1.10 1.15 -16.61
C GLU A 320 -2.53 1.18 -16.01
N ALA A 321 -2.91 0.23 -15.14
CA ALA A 321 -4.20 0.24 -14.45
C ALA A 321 -4.39 1.50 -13.57
N SER A 322 -3.31 2.02 -12.96
CA SER A 322 -3.32 3.29 -12.21
C SER A 322 -3.58 4.54 -13.08
N LYS A 323 -3.49 4.43 -14.42
CA LYS A 323 -3.96 5.46 -15.38
C LYS A 323 -5.34 5.13 -15.96
N SER A 324 -5.53 3.87 -16.37
CA SER A 324 -6.59 3.47 -17.31
C SER A 324 -7.90 3.04 -16.65
N ALA A 325 -7.92 2.64 -15.38
CA ALA A 325 -9.15 2.27 -14.69
C ALA A 325 -10.13 3.47 -14.61
N GLU A 326 -11.42 3.24 -14.80
CA GLU A 326 -12.41 4.32 -14.96
C GLU A 326 -12.62 5.15 -13.68
N SER A 327 -12.68 4.48 -12.52
CA SER A 327 -12.86 5.13 -11.21
C SER A 327 -11.55 5.69 -10.65
N GLY A 328 -11.60 6.91 -10.09
CA GLY A 328 -10.47 7.50 -9.36
C GLY A 328 -10.02 6.65 -8.18
N MET A 329 -10.95 6.09 -7.41
CA MET A 329 -10.63 5.19 -6.30
C MET A 329 -9.90 3.92 -6.80
N ALA A 330 -10.33 3.33 -7.93
CA ALA A 330 -9.65 2.17 -8.50
C ALA A 330 -8.20 2.51 -8.95
N ARG A 331 -7.99 3.67 -9.59
CA ARG A 331 -6.65 4.14 -9.97
C ARG A 331 -5.74 4.36 -8.77
N GLN A 332 -6.25 4.95 -7.69
CA GLN A 332 -5.53 5.10 -6.43
C GLN A 332 -5.18 3.74 -5.81
N LEU A 333 -6.11 2.80 -5.77
CA LEU A 333 -5.88 1.45 -5.24
C LEU A 333 -4.80 0.70 -6.03
N PHE A 334 -4.78 0.80 -7.36
CA PHE A 334 -3.66 0.27 -8.17
C PHE A 334 -2.34 1.02 -7.92
N ARG A 335 -2.36 2.34 -7.75
CA ARG A 335 -1.17 3.13 -7.39
C ARG A 335 -0.60 2.74 -6.03
N ILE A 336 -1.45 2.52 -5.03
CA ILE A 336 -1.08 2.01 -3.70
C ILE A 336 -0.53 0.58 -3.83
N ALA A 337 -1.19 -0.30 -4.60
CA ALA A 337 -0.71 -1.65 -4.86
C ALA A 337 0.69 -1.65 -5.50
N LEU A 338 0.94 -0.77 -6.46
CA LEU A 338 2.26 -0.59 -7.08
C LEU A 338 3.34 -0.17 -6.07
N SER A 339 2.99 0.62 -5.05
CA SER A 339 3.94 0.99 -3.98
C SER A 339 4.37 -0.19 -3.09
N THR A 340 3.62 -1.30 -3.13
CA THR A 340 3.93 -2.55 -2.40
C THR A 340 4.65 -3.59 -3.27
N LEU A 341 4.74 -3.38 -4.59
CA LEU A 341 5.41 -4.28 -5.51
C LEU A 341 6.92 -4.01 -5.59
N PRO A 342 7.76 -5.05 -5.71
CA PRO A 342 9.11 -4.86 -6.24
C PRO A 342 9.03 -4.34 -7.69
N ARG A 343 9.98 -3.48 -8.09
CA ARG A 343 10.02 -2.89 -9.45
C ARG A 343 9.93 -3.95 -10.56
N GLY A 344 10.60 -5.09 -10.34
CA GLY A 344 10.81 -6.12 -11.33
C GLY A 344 11.75 -5.68 -12.47
N GLY A 345 12.11 -6.64 -13.31
CA GLY A 345 12.85 -6.39 -14.54
C GLY A 345 14.31 -5.98 -14.36
N GLY A 346 15.03 -5.89 -15.47
CA GLY A 346 16.49 -5.79 -15.45
C GLY A 346 17.15 -7.13 -15.06
N ASN A 347 18.39 -7.06 -14.60
CA ASN A 347 19.23 -8.25 -14.46
C ASN A 347 18.93 -9.03 -13.17
N GLY A 348 17.81 -9.77 -13.13
CA GLY A 348 17.55 -10.76 -12.08
C GLY A 348 18.67 -11.82 -11.98
N ASP A 349 19.34 -12.10 -13.10
CA ASP A 349 20.53 -12.94 -13.14
C ASP A 349 21.78 -12.29 -12.51
N ASP A 350 21.89 -10.96 -12.39
CA ASP A 350 23.07 -10.33 -11.74
C ASP A 350 23.12 -10.64 -10.23
N ILE A 351 21.99 -10.95 -9.60
CA ILE A 351 22.00 -11.45 -8.22
C ILE A 351 22.67 -12.82 -8.17
N ARG A 352 22.24 -13.74 -9.04
CA ARG A 352 22.76 -15.13 -9.11
C ARG A 352 24.22 -15.17 -9.59
N LEU A 353 24.55 -14.39 -10.61
CA LEU A 353 25.89 -14.26 -11.17
C LEU A 353 26.82 -13.47 -10.23
N GLY A 354 26.31 -12.47 -9.51
CA GLY A 354 27.06 -11.67 -8.55
C GLY A 354 27.51 -12.48 -7.33
N ILE A 355 26.63 -13.29 -6.72
CA ILE A 355 27.04 -14.18 -5.62
C ILE A 355 28.01 -15.26 -6.12
N LEU A 356 27.79 -15.81 -7.32
CA LEU A 356 28.73 -16.73 -7.96
C LEU A 356 30.10 -16.09 -8.19
N GLN A 357 30.17 -14.87 -8.73
CA GLN A 357 31.42 -14.15 -8.96
C GLN A 357 32.14 -13.85 -7.64
N LEU A 358 31.41 -13.35 -6.63
CA LEU A 358 31.93 -13.11 -5.28
C LEU A 358 32.57 -14.39 -4.70
N MET A 359 31.88 -15.54 -4.79
CA MET A 359 32.42 -16.82 -4.34
C MET A 359 33.66 -17.24 -5.13
N ARG A 360 33.63 -17.11 -6.46
CA ARG A 360 34.70 -17.52 -7.39
C ARG A 360 35.97 -16.70 -7.24
N GLU A 361 35.86 -15.40 -6.98
CA GLU A 361 36.99 -14.47 -6.79
C GLU A 361 37.61 -14.61 -5.39
N ASN A 362 36.81 -14.85 -4.36
CA ASN A 362 37.26 -14.96 -2.98
C ASN A 362 37.57 -16.41 -2.55
N ASN A 363 37.66 -17.34 -3.50
CA ASN A 363 37.96 -18.76 -3.32
C ASN A 363 37.02 -19.50 -2.34
N ILE A 364 35.73 -19.14 -2.32
CA ILE A 364 34.70 -19.89 -1.60
C ILE A 364 34.28 -21.11 -2.45
N LYS A 365 33.95 -22.22 -1.79
CA LYS A 365 33.53 -23.47 -2.43
C LYS A 365 32.20 -23.33 -3.17
N GLU A 366 32.22 -23.66 -4.47
CA GLU A 366 31.04 -23.68 -5.35
C GLU A 366 30.81 -25.12 -5.82
N GLY A 367 29.86 -25.83 -5.18
CA GLY A 367 29.54 -27.23 -5.51
C GLY A 367 30.76 -28.15 -5.39
N HIS A 368 31.29 -28.60 -6.54
CA HIS A 368 32.49 -29.45 -6.62
C HIS A 368 33.81 -28.67 -6.76
N ARG A 369 33.80 -27.35 -6.95
CA ARG A 369 35.02 -26.53 -7.03
C ARG A 369 35.69 -26.45 -5.65
N PRO A 370 36.99 -26.76 -5.51
CA PRO A 370 37.74 -26.56 -4.26
C PRO A 370 37.74 -25.08 -3.82
N GLY A 371 37.57 -24.84 -2.52
CA GLY A 371 37.55 -23.52 -1.91
C GLY A 371 37.30 -23.59 -0.40
N ILE A 372 37.20 -22.43 0.24
CA ILE A 372 36.77 -22.26 1.64
C ILE A 372 35.34 -22.76 1.76
N GLU A 373 35.08 -23.67 2.70
CA GLU A 373 33.74 -24.17 2.98
C GLU A 373 33.03 -23.23 3.96
N ASP A 374 31.99 -22.55 3.48
CA ASP A 374 31.17 -21.64 4.30
C ASP A 374 29.71 -22.09 4.30
N PRO A 375 29.17 -22.59 5.43
CA PRO A 375 27.80 -23.11 5.49
C PRO A 375 26.75 -22.06 5.15
N PHE A 376 26.89 -20.85 5.69
CA PHE A 376 25.96 -19.74 5.44
C PHE A 376 25.96 -19.31 3.97
N ILE A 377 27.14 -19.03 3.39
CA ILE A 377 27.22 -18.61 1.99
C ILE A 377 26.73 -19.74 1.07
N ALA A 378 27.04 -21.01 1.36
CA ALA A 378 26.54 -22.13 0.56
C ALA A 378 25.01 -22.26 0.60
N GLN A 379 24.40 -22.12 1.78
CA GLN A 379 22.94 -22.13 1.95
C GLN A 379 22.28 -20.94 1.25
N TRP A 380 22.79 -19.73 1.47
CA TRP A 380 22.22 -18.50 0.91
C TRP A 380 22.42 -18.43 -0.61
N HIS A 381 23.57 -18.83 -1.14
CA HIS A 381 23.80 -19.05 -2.57
C HIS A 381 22.77 -20.01 -3.18
N GLN A 382 22.48 -21.12 -2.51
CA GLN A 382 21.51 -22.10 -2.98
C GLN A 382 20.07 -21.54 -2.98
N LYS A 383 19.73 -20.71 -1.98
CA LYS A 383 18.47 -19.93 -1.91
C LYS A 383 18.36 -18.92 -3.06
N LEU A 384 19.40 -18.10 -3.28
CA LEU A 384 19.50 -17.11 -4.37
C LEU A 384 19.42 -17.76 -5.76
N HIS A 385 19.74 -19.04 -5.89
CA HIS A 385 19.67 -19.80 -7.14
C HIS A 385 18.24 -20.11 -7.61
N SER A 386 17.24 -20.07 -6.70
CA SER A 386 15.85 -20.44 -6.97
C SER A 386 14.80 -19.45 -6.45
N ASN A 387 15.15 -18.57 -5.50
CA ASN A 387 14.20 -17.62 -4.91
C ASN A 387 14.90 -16.36 -4.39
N THR A 388 15.02 -15.33 -5.23
CA THR A 388 15.52 -14.00 -4.85
C THR A 388 14.37 -13.11 -4.34
N THR A 389 14.56 -12.50 -3.17
CA THR A 389 13.53 -11.72 -2.47
C THR A 389 14.14 -10.47 -1.83
N VAL A 390 13.30 -9.49 -1.48
CA VAL A 390 13.76 -8.24 -0.82
C VAL A 390 14.57 -8.54 0.45
N ASP A 391 14.23 -9.63 1.15
CA ASP A 391 14.94 -10.12 2.33
C ASP A 391 16.45 -10.36 2.11
N ASP A 392 16.88 -10.64 0.87
CA ASP A 392 18.30 -10.82 0.56
C ASP A 392 19.11 -9.53 0.81
N ILE A 393 18.50 -8.34 0.71
CA ILE A 393 19.15 -7.08 1.11
C ILE A 393 19.46 -7.10 2.62
N TYR A 394 18.50 -7.53 3.43
CA TYR A 394 18.59 -7.54 4.90
C TYR A 394 19.57 -8.61 5.40
N ILE A 395 19.57 -9.79 4.76
CA ILE A 395 20.53 -10.86 4.97
C ILE A 395 21.96 -10.37 4.63
N CYS A 396 22.11 -9.64 3.52
CA CYS A 396 23.39 -9.06 3.10
C CYS A 396 23.88 -7.97 4.06
N GLU A 397 22.98 -7.13 4.59
CA GLU A 397 23.26 -6.07 5.56
C GLU A 397 23.71 -6.64 6.92
N ALA A 398 22.96 -7.60 7.45
CA ALA A 398 23.34 -8.33 8.66
C ALA A 398 24.66 -9.10 8.50
N TYR A 399 24.91 -9.69 7.32
CA TYR A 399 26.19 -10.36 7.04
C TYR A 399 27.34 -9.34 6.96
N LEU A 400 27.13 -8.16 6.37
CA LEU A 400 28.10 -7.07 6.39
C LEU A 400 28.40 -6.57 7.82
N HIS A 401 27.39 -6.53 8.70
CA HIS A 401 27.57 -6.21 10.12
C HIS A 401 28.45 -7.27 10.82
N PHE A 402 28.11 -8.55 10.67
CA PHE A 402 28.92 -9.68 11.17
C PHE A 402 30.36 -9.68 10.63
N LEU A 403 30.57 -9.40 9.34
CA LEU A 403 31.91 -9.30 8.78
C LEU A 403 32.73 -8.17 9.42
N HIS A 404 32.07 -7.10 9.89
CA HIS A 404 32.71 -6.00 10.59
C HIS A 404 33.00 -6.28 12.08
N THR A 405 32.19 -7.09 12.78
CA THR A 405 32.38 -7.38 14.22
C THR A 405 33.11 -8.70 14.51
N GLY A 406 32.87 -9.74 13.70
CA GLY A 406 33.41 -11.09 13.86
C GLY A 406 32.60 -12.04 14.75
N ALA A 407 31.54 -11.58 15.42
CA ALA A 407 30.69 -12.42 16.26
C ALA A 407 29.41 -12.85 15.52
N TRP A 408 29.20 -14.16 15.34
CA TRP A 408 28.08 -14.67 14.53
C TRP A 408 26.69 -14.36 15.11
N ASP A 409 26.56 -14.18 16.43
CA ASP A 409 25.27 -13.77 17.00
C ASP A 409 24.90 -12.31 16.67
N ASP A 410 25.86 -11.44 16.31
CA ASP A 410 25.58 -10.08 15.84
C ASP A 410 24.84 -10.07 14.50
N PHE A 411 25.02 -11.11 13.66
CA PHE A 411 24.21 -11.30 12.45
C PHE A 411 22.72 -11.39 12.83
N TRP A 412 22.39 -12.24 13.81
CA TRP A 412 21.02 -12.48 14.23
C TRP A 412 20.42 -11.31 14.99
N THR A 413 21.19 -10.68 15.88
CA THR A 413 20.76 -9.46 16.59
C THR A 413 20.47 -8.34 15.59
N HIS A 414 21.37 -8.07 14.65
CA HIS A 414 21.17 -7.02 13.64
C HIS A 414 19.99 -7.33 12.70
N LEU A 415 19.82 -8.59 12.30
CA LEU A 415 18.73 -9.04 11.41
C LEU A 415 17.35 -8.96 12.09
N TRP A 416 17.28 -9.25 13.40
CA TRP A 416 16.06 -9.08 14.19
C TRP A 416 15.77 -7.59 14.45
N ASP A 417 16.70 -6.87 15.08
CA ASP A 417 16.49 -5.50 15.57
C ASP A 417 16.15 -4.48 14.47
N ASN A 418 16.62 -4.72 13.22
CA ASN A 418 16.38 -3.80 12.10
C ASN A 418 15.29 -4.30 11.12
N HIS A 419 15.09 -5.61 10.97
CA HIS A 419 14.31 -6.20 9.87
C HIS A 419 13.29 -7.27 10.29
N GLY A 420 13.19 -7.59 11.58
CA GLY A 420 12.20 -8.49 12.18
C GLY A 420 12.29 -9.95 11.71
N LEU A 421 13.44 -10.38 11.18
CA LEU A 421 13.63 -11.73 10.62
C LEU A 421 14.25 -12.68 11.67
N THR A 422 13.62 -13.84 11.86
CA THR A 422 14.01 -14.86 12.85
C THR A 422 14.95 -15.93 12.28
N ARG A 423 15.43 -16.85 13.14
CA ARG A 423 16.18 -18.04 12.72
C ARG A 423 15.28 -19.03 11.97
N GLU A 424 14.02 -19.08 12.39
CA GLU A 424 12.95 -19.91 11.84
C GLU A 424 12.55 -19.45 10.43
N ASP A 425 12.46 -18.13 10.19
CA ASP A 425 12.21 -17.55 8.86
C ASP A 425 13.30 -17.97 7.87
N LEU A 426 14.57 -17.79 8.25
CA LEU A 426 15.72 -18.12 7.39
C LEU A 426 15.84 -19.63 7.15
N ALA A 427 15.52 -20.47 8.14
CA ALA A 427 15.37 -21.91 7.95
C ALA A 427 14.15 -22.28 7.05
N GLY A 428 13.15 -21.39 6.96
CA GLY A 428 12.02 -21.48 6.03
C GLY A 428 12.36 -21.10 4.58
N MET A 429 13.44 -20.34 4.33
CA MET A 429 13.85 -19.89 2.99
C MET A 429 14.49 -21.00 2.15
N LYS A 430 13.71 -22.02 1.80
CA LYS A 430 14.19 -23.25 1.15
C LYS A 430 14.27 -23.14 -0.37
N ALA A 431 15.40 -23.59 -0.92
CA ALA A 431 15.62 -23.78 -2.35
C ALA A 431 14.98 -25.10 -2.83
N GLY A 432 13.64 -25.11 -2.91
CA GLY A 432 12.86 -26.31 -3.18
C GLY A 432 13.07 -27.40 -2.12
N TRP A 433 12.72 -28.65 -2.45
CA TRP A 433 12.66 -29.75 -1.48
C TRP A 433 14.01 -30.26 -0.95
N ARG A 434 15.15 -29.75 -1.43
CA ARG A 434 16.50 -30.31 -1.17
C ARG A 434 17.37 -29.52 -0.20
N THR A 435 16.82 -28.53 0.51
CA THR A 435 17.59 -27.70 1.45
C THR A 435 16.90 -27.53 2.78
N ASP A 436 17.71 -27.41 3.83
CA ASP A 436 17.26 -27.17 5.20
C ASP A 436 17.10 -25.66 5.52
N GLY A 437 17.14 -24.81 4.50
CA GLY A 437 17.12 -23.35 4.61
C GLY A 437 18.49 -22.76 4.94
N ILE A 438 18.49 -21.52 5.45
CA ILE A 438 19.67 -20.80 5.91
C ILE A 438 19.74 -20.90 7.43
N THR A 439 20.77 -21.57 7.95
CA THR A 439 21.03 -21.73 9.39
C THR A 439 22.37 -21.15 9.81
N GLY A 440 23.32 -21.07 8.88
CA GLY A 440 24.73 -20.82 9.17
C GLY A 440 25.34 -21.92 10.06
N PRO A 441 26.42 -21.62 10.81
CA PRO A 441 27.08 -20.31 10.89
C PRO A 441 27.82 -19.93 9.61
N GLY A 442 28.05 -18.63 9.42
CA GLY A 442 29.07 -18.14 8.49
C GLY A 442 30.44 -18.10 9.17
N ASN A 443 31.51 -18.33 8.41
CA ASN A 443 32.87 -18.06 8.88
C ASN A 443 33.12 -16.55 8.87
N HIS A 444 33.97 -16.06 9.77
CA HIS A 444 34.42 -14.66 9.70
C HIS A 444 35.44 -14.52 8.57
N LEU A 445 35.04 -13.87 7.47
CA LEU A 445 35.85 -13.72 6.26
C LEU A 445 35.97 -12.23 5.87
N PRO A 446 36.75 -11.40 6.62
CA PRO A 446 36.82 -9.94 6.43
C PRO A 446 37.14 -9.46 5.01
N GLN A 447 37.83 -10.27 4.21
CA GLN A 447 38.09 -9.98 2.80
C GLN A 447 36.81 -9.76 1.97
N LEU A 448 35.69 -10.36 2.39
CA LEU A 448 34.40 -10.22 1.73
C LEU A 448 33.73 -8.86 1.93
N ILE A 449 34.19 -8.00 2.86
CA ILE A 449 33.50 -6.73 3.18
C ILE A 449 33.29 -5.85 1.93
N ASN A 450 34.28 -5.74 1.05
CA ASN A 450 34.17 -4.90 -0.16
C ASN A 450 33.41 -5.60 -1.31
N PRO A 451 33.67 -6.88 -1.65
CA PRO A 451 32.81 -7.64 -2.55
C PRO A 451 31.34 -7.65 -2.13
N MET A 452 31.06 -7.84 -0.84
CA MET A 452 29.70 -7.89 -0.31
C MET A 452 29.02 -6.52 -0.29
N LYS A 453 29.76 -5.40 -0.18
CA LYS A 453 29.21 -4.05 -0.42
C LYS A 453 28.79 -3.85 -1.88
N HIS A 454 29.52 -4.41 -2.85
CA HIS A 454 29.09 -4.40 -4.24
C HIS A 454 27.88 -5.32 -4.45
N PHE A 455 27.84 -6.50 -3.82
CA PHE A 455 26.70 -7.39 -3.90
C PHE A 455 25.42 -6.81 -3.25
N TYR A 456 25.54 -6.14 -2.11
CA TYR A 456 24.48 -5.35 -1.48
C TYR A 456 23.94 -4.26 -2.42
N TRP A 457 24.82 -3.59 -3.20
CA TRP A 457 24.39 -2.65 -4.23
C TRP A 457 23.62 -3.34 -5.37
N ILE A 458 24.06 -4.50 -5.86
CA ILE A 458 23.31 -5.29 -6.87
C ILE A 458 21.92 -5.64 -6.35
N LEU A 459 21.83 -6.23 -5.15
CA LEU A 459 20.56 -6.57 -4.50
C LEU A 459 19.63 -5.35 -4.35
N ARG A 460 20.19 -4.22 -3.90
CA ARG A 460 19.44 -2.96 -3.74
C ARG A 460 19.02 -2.32 -5.06
N VAL A 461 19.75 -2.49 -6.15
CA VAL A 461 19.32 -1.98 -7.47
C VAL A 461 18.24 -2.89 -8.05
N THR A 462 18.43 -4.21 -8.05
CA THR A 462 17.49 -5.17 -8.66
C THR A 462 16.14 -5.24 -7.93
N HIS A 463 16.10 -5.08 -6.59
CA HIS A 463 14.84 -5.02 -5.83
C HIS A 463 14.34 -3.59 -5.53
N GLY A 464 15.19 -2.56 -5.66
CA GLY A 464 14.93 -1.22 -5.14
C GLY A 464 14.11 -0.29 -6.05
N GLY A 465 12.80 -0.52 -6.12
CA GLY A 465 11.85 0.48 -6.66
C GLY A 465 11.50 1.63 -5.71
N GLY A 466 11.71 1.44 -4.39
CA GLY A 466 11.13 2.29 -3.34
C GLY A 466 11.99 3.45 -2.82
N ASN A 467 13.18 3.70 -3.38
CA ASN A 467 14.01 4.86 -3.02
C ASN A 467 14.05 5.87 -4.18
N MET A 468 13.98 7.16 -3.87
CA MET A 468 13.86 8.22 -4.87
C MET A 468 15.08 8.34 -5.80
N ASP A 469 16.31 8.18 -5.28
CA ASP A 469 17.53 8.17 -6.12
C ASP A 469 17.49 7.01 -7.13
N SER A 470 17.11 5.81 -6.68
CA SER A 470 17.08 4.59 -7.49
C SER A 470 15.94 4.60 -8.52
N ALA A 471 14.75 5.07 -8.11
CA ALA A 471 13.62 5.27 -9.02
C ALA A 471 13.95 6.30 -10.11
N MET A 472 14.71 7.36 -9.78
CA MET A 472 15.17 8.35 -10.74
C MET A 472 16.14 7.75 -11.78
N ASP A 473 17.12 6.96 -11.34
CA ASP A 473 18.04 6.28 -12.27
C ASP A 473 17.32 5.30 -13.21
N PHE A 474 16.27 4.62 -12.75
CA PHE A 474 15.42 3.79 -13.61
C PHE A 474 14.52 4.61 -14.53
N ALA A 475 14.01 5.76 -14.10
CA ALA A 475 13.13 6.63 -14.89
C ALA A 475 13.88 7.51 -15.91
N ARG A 476 15.21 7.62 -15.80
CA ARG A 476 16.08 8.38 -16.70
C ARG A 476 15.80 8.07 -18.18
N GLY A 477 15.63 9.11 -19.00
CA GLY A 477 15.32 9.02 -20.43
C GLY A 477 13.86 8.67 -20.77
N LYS A 478 12.97 8.52 -19.77
CA LYS A 478 11.53 8.20 -19.96
C LYS A 478 10.61 9.38 -19.63
N MET A 479 11.17 10.58 -19.45
CA MET A 479 10.48 11.83 -19.11
C MET A 479 11.14 13.01 -19.85
N PRO A 480 10.52 14.21 -19.90
CA PRO A 480 11.14 15.41 -20.46
C PRO A 480 12.48 15.78 -19.80
N GLU A 481 13.46 16.23 -20.60
CA GLU A 481 14.82 16.51 -20.14
C GLU A 481 14.89 17.64 -19.10
N ASP A 482 14.03 18.65 -19.22
CA ASP A 482 13.89 19.74 -18.24
C ASP A 482 13.41 19.22 -16.87
N VAL A 483 12.38 18.37 -16.87
CA VAL A 483 11.87 17.72 -15.66
C VAL A 483 12.94 16.81 -15.04
N GLN A 484 13.65 16.03 -15.88
CA GLN A 484 14.71 15.14 -15.44
C GLN A 484 15.85 15.91 -14.74
N ASN A 485 16.30 17.03 -15.32
CA ASN A 485 17.38 17.82 -14.77
C ASN A 485 16.99 18.53 -13.46
N GLU A 486 15.75 19.03 -13.36
CA GLU A 486 15.24 19.61 -12.10
C GLU A 486 15.04 18.58 -10.98
N ILE A 487 14.75 17.31 -11.29
CA ILE A 487 14.71 16.23 -10.28
C ILE A 487 16.13 15.88 -9.79
N TYR A 488 17.15 15.92 -10.65
CA TYR A 488 18.54 15.77 -10.20
C TYR A 488 19.01 16.93 -9.31
N ASP A 489 18.61 18.17 -9.61
CA ASP A 489 18.90 19.33 -8.75
C ASP A 489 18.15 19.25 -7.40
N LEU A 490 16.88 18.84 -7.41
CA LEU A 490 16.13 18.54 -6.19
C LEU A 490 16.80 17.44 -5.34
N LEU A 491 17.30 16.37 -5.97
CA LEU A 491 18.00 15.28 -5.28
C LEU A 491 19.30 15.74 -4.61
N ALA A 492 20.05 16.62 -5.27
CA ALA A 492 21.27 17.21 -4.72
C ALA A 492 21.00 18.16 -3.54
N ASN A 493 19.88 18.89 -3.59
CA ASN A 493 19.51 19.93 -2.61
C ASN A 493 18.33 19.51 -1.70
N ARG A 494 18.10 18.20 -1.52
CA ARG A 494 16.88 17.62 -0.90
C ARG A 494 16.59 18.00 0.56
N ASP A 495 17.51 18.69 1.22
CA ASP A 495 17.39 19.17 2.59
C ASP A 495 17.16 20.69 2.70
N GLU A 496 17.10 21.40 1.56
CA GLU A 496 16.69 22.80 1.49
C GLU A 496 15.21 23.02 1.80
N TYR A 497 14.89 24.19 2.35
CA TYR A 497 13.53 24.54 2.79
C TYR A 497 12.48 24.53 1.66
N TRP A 498 12.90 24.76 0.41
CA TRP A 498 12.03 24.78 -0.77
C TRP A 498 11.76 23.39 -1.36
N ALA A 499 12.56 22.37 -0.99
CA ALA A 499 12.48 21.03 -1.57
C ALA A 499 11.08 20.40 -1.51
N PRO A 500 10.29 20.50 -0.42
CA PRO A 500 8.94 19.92 -0.37
C PRO A 500 8.02 20.49 -1.45
N ASN A 501 8.01 21.81 -1.62
CA ASN A 501 7.11 22.45 -2.59
C ASN A 501 7.59 22.23 -4.03
N LYS A 502 8.91 22.10 -4.23
CA LYS A 502 9.47 21.73 -5.53
C LYS A 502 9.16 20.30 -5.95
N ILE A 503 9.01 19.36 -5.02
CA ILE A 503 8.48 18.01 -5.31
C ILE A 503 7.11 18.13 -5.96
N VAL A 504 6.19 18.92 -5.39
CA VAL A 504 4.81 19.05 -5.91
C VAL A 504 4.78 19.57 -7.35
N GLU A 505 5.55 20.61 -7.66
CA GLU A 505 5.67 21.12 -9.04
C GLU A 505 6.17 20.07 -10.04
N LEU A 506 7.15 19.26 -9.62
CA LEU A 506 7.76 18.24 -10.47
C LEU A 506 6.83 17.03 -10.64
N ARG A 507 6.11 16.62 -9.58
CA ARG A 507 5.06 15.59 -9.66
C ARG A 507 3.91 15.99 -10.58
N GLU A 508 3.43 17.23 -10.49
CA GLU A 508 2.43 17.78 -11.42
C GLU A 508 2.91 17.70 -12.88
N ARG A 509 4.19 18.00 -13.15
CA ARG A 509 4.78 17.87 -14.51
C ARG A 509 4.97 16.40 -14.93
N LEU A 510 5.37 15.52 -14.02
CA LEU A 510 5.49 14.08 -14.26
C LEU A 510 4.14 13.44 -14.60
N SER A 511 3.02 13.95 -14.06
CA SER A 511 1.67 13.49 -14.43
C SER A 511 1.42 13.62 -15.95
N GLY A 512 1.97 14.66 -16.59
CA GLY A 512 1.95 14.83 -18.06
C GLY A 512 2.67 13.72 -18.83
N THR A 513 3.49 12.91 -18.16
CA THR A 513 4.14 11.72 -18.71
C THR A 513 3.39 10.45 -18.31
N TRP A 514 3.18 10.20 -17.01
CA TRP A 514 2.69 8.89 -16.54
C TRP A 514 1.15 8.78 -16.44
N ARG A 515 0.44 9.89 -16.24
CA ARG A 515 -1.03 9.93 -16.05
C ARG A 515 -1.76 10.33 -17.33
N TYR A 516 -1.22 11.32 -18.05
CA TYR A 516 -1.85 11.95 -19.21
C TYR A 516 -1.05 11.81 -20.52
N GLY A 517 0.13 11.17 -20.48
CA GLY A 517 0.90 10.82 -21.67
C GLY A 517 0.34 9.59 -22.38
N ASP A 518 0.62 9.47 -23.68
CA ASP A 518 0.08 8.40 -24.54
C ASP A 518 0.36 7.00 -23.97
N VAL A 519 1.60 6.75 -23.53
CA VAL A 519 2.08 5.48 -22.95
C VAL A 519 2.51 5.71 -21.50
N THR A 520 2.03 4.91 -20.55
CA THR A 520 2.52 4.97 -19.16
C THR A 520 3.78 4.15 -18.99
N ASN A 521 4.82 4.78 -18.46
CA ASN A 521 6.04 4.09 -18.09
C ASN A 521 6.04 3.79 -16.58
N ARG A 522 6.06 2.49 -16.22
CA ARG A 522 6.13 2.01 -14.82
C ARG A 522 7.19 2.73 -14.00
N ASP A 523 8.40 2.86 -14.51
CA ASP A 523 9.53 3.41 -13.75
C ASP A 523 9.30 4.90 -13.42
N VAL A 524 8.53 5.63 -14.25
CA VAL A 524 8.12 7.02 -13.98
C VAL A 524 6.98 7.09 -12.94
N VAL A 525 6.05 6.12 -12.93
CA VAL A 525 5.04 6.03 -11.85
C VAL A 525 5.70 5.71 -10.51
N LEU A 526 6.68 4.78 -10.50
CA LEU A 526 7.45 4.44 -9.30
C LEU A 526 8.25 5.62 -8.77
N LEU A 527 8.83 6.46 -9.64
CA LEU A 527 9.46 7.72 -9.24
C LEU A 527 8.45 8.68 -8.62
N ASP A 528 7.27 8.87 -9.23
CA ASP A 528 6.24 9.76 -8.68
C ASP A 528 5.70 9.27 -7.31
N ILE A 529 5.63 7.96 -7.08
CA ILE A 529 5.32 7.35 -5.78
C ILE A 529 6.46 7.57 -4.77
N ALA A 530 7.72 7.41 -5.17
CA ALA A 530 8.86 7.67 -4.30
C ALA A 530 8.98 9.15 -3.90
N MET A 531 8.69 10.06 -4.84
CA MET A 531 8.60 11.50 -4.60
C MET A 531 7.44 11.86 -3.66
N GLU A 532 6.27 11.24 -3.82
CA GLU A 532 5.12 11.41 -2.91
C GLU A 532 5.45 10.98 -1.48
N LYS A 533 6.13 9.83 -1.32
CA LYS A 533 6.59 9.33 -0.02
C LYS A 533 7.61 10.26 0.63
N PHE A 534 8.56 10.78 -0.14
CA PHE A 534 9.56 11.73 0.36
C PHE A 534 8.96 13.09 0.72
N TYR A 535 7.98 13.58 -0.05
CA TYR A 535 7.20 14.77 0.30
C TYR A 535 6.52 14.61 1.66
N ARG A 536 5.79 13.50 1.84
CA ARG A 536 5.09 13.20 3.10
C ARG A 536 6.06 13.23 4.29
N GLN A 537 7.18 12.51 4.19
CA GLN A 537 8.23 12.47 5.23
C GLN A 537 8.76 13.87 5.59
N LYS A 538 8.90 14.76 4.60
CA LYS A 538 9.34 16.15 4.83
C LYS A 538 8.26 16.97 5.54
N ILE A 539 6.98 16.88 5.15
CA ILE A 539 5.88 17.59 5.84
C ILE A 539 5.69 17.08 7.28
N GLU A 540 5.83 15.78 7.52
CA GLU A 540 5.75 15.19 8.86
C GLU A 540 6.91 15.63 9.77
N GLY A 541 8.04 16.02 9.18
CA GLY A 541 9.21 16.58 9.87
C GLY A 541 9.23 18.11 10.02
N LEU A 542 8.22 18.85 9.55
CA LEU A 542 8.19 20.31 9.67
C LEU A 542 7.89 20.77 11.10
N ASP A 543 8.79 21.58 11.68
CA ASP A 543 8.45 22.47 12.79
C ASP A 543 7.72 23.71 12.23
N LEU A 544 6.53 23.96 12.77
CA LEU A 544 5.62 25.04 12.38
C LEU A 544 5.49 26.12 13.48
N THR A 545 6.26 26.02 14.58
CA THR A 545 6.11 26.87 15.78
C THR A 545 6.27 28.36 15.48
N GLU A 546 7.22 28.74 14.61
CA GLU A 546 7.45 30.13 14.19
C GLU A 546 6.66 30.53 12.92
N TRP A 547 5.85 29.63 12.34
CA TRP A 547 5.10 29.91 11.11
C TRP A 547 3.79 30.64 11.40
N ASP A 548 3.57 31.78 10.73
CA ASP A 548 2.27 32.44 10.70
C ASP A 548 1.21 31.63 9.93
N TYR A 549 -0.06 31.98 10.11
CA TYR A 549 -1.18 31.27 9.48
C TYR A 549 -1.26 31.42 7.96
N ASP A 550 -0.66 32.46 7.35
CA ASP A 550 -0.61 32.59 5.88
C ASP A 550 0.44 31.65 5.29
N ALA A 551 1.59 31.48 5.94
CA ALA A 551 2.58 30.46 5.58
C ALA A 551 2.02 29.03 5.76
N ARG A 552 1.30 28.77 6.86
CA ARG A 552 0.61 27.48 7.11
C ARG A 552 -0.44 27.18 6.02
N LEU A 553 -1.29 28.15 5.67
CA LEU A 553 -2.27 28.03 4.58
C LEU A 553 -1.61 27.84 3.20
N GLY A 554 -0.47 28.49 2.94
CA GLY A 554 0.34 28.26 1.75
C GLY A 554 0.90 26.83 1.67
N GLN A 555 1.30 26.24 2.79
CA GLN A 555 1.80 24.86 2.83
C GLN A 555 0.66 23.82 2.76
N LEU A 556 -0.52 24.14 3.29
CA LEU A 556 -1.74 23.37 3.07
C LEU A 556 -2.13 23.32 1.58
N GLU A 557 -2.04 24.44 0.86
CA GLU A 557 -2.26 24.48 -0.60
C GLU A 557 -1.36 23.47 -1.35
N MET A 558 -0.07 23.42 -0.99
CA MET A 558 0.89 22.48 -1.57
C MET A 558 0.58 21.03 -1.18
N SER A 559 0.09 20.79 0.04
CA SER A 559 -0.29 19.45 0.52
C SER A 559 -1.52 18.91 -0.23
N ILE A 560 -2.53 19.76 -0.47
CA ILE A 560 -3.71 19.39 -1.26
C ILE A 560 -3.31 19.13 -2.72
N ARG A 561 -2.46 19.99 -3.32
CA ARG A 561 -1.92 19.78 -4.67
C ARG A 561 -1.14 18.48 -4.80
N ASN A 562 -0.34 18.10 -3.79
CA ASN A 562 0.40 16.84 -3.77
C ASN A 562 -0.52 15.60 -3.86
N VAL A 563 -1.70 15.64 -3.22
CA VAL A 563 -2.70 14.57 -3.34
C VAL A 563 -3.41 14.62 -4.70
N LEU A 564 -3.69 15.82 -5.23
CA LEU A 564 -4.44 16.02 -6.46
C LEU A 564 -3.67 15.79 -7.78
N VAL A 565 -2.41 15.36 -7.75
CA VAL A 565 -1.59 15.12 -8.96
C VAL A 565 -2.25 14.16 -9.97
N GLY A 566 -2.95 13.12 -9.51
CA GLY A 566 -3.69 12.20 -10.38
C GLY A 566 -5.11 12.68 -10.78
N GLN A 567 -5.62 13.69 -10.09
CA GLN A 567 -7.00 14.22 -10.13
C GLN A 567 -8.08 13.15 -9.85
N ASP A 568 -7.79 12.24 -8.92
CA ASP A 568 -8.61 11.05 -8.66
C ASP A 568 -9.64 11.22 -7.52
N PHE A 569 -9.91 12.45 -7.09
CA PHE A 569 -10.68 12.81 -5.89
C PHE A 569 -11.71 13.91 -6.19
N ASP A 570 -12.81 13.62 -6.91
CA ASP A 570 -13.77 14.64 -7.42
C ASP A 570 -14.25 15.65 -6.36
N ARG A 571 -14.52 15.19 -5.13
CA ARG A 571 -14.88 16.06 -4.01
C ARG A 571 -13.73 16.96 -3.58
N LEU A 572 -12.51 16.42 -3.46
CA LEU A 572 -11.34 17.19 -3.06
C LEU A 572 -10.91 18.18 -4.15
N VAL A 573 -11.06 17.85 -5.44
CA VAL A 573 -10.88 18.80 -6.55
C VAL A 573 -11.84 19.99 -6.40
N THR A 574 -13.12 19.71 -6.11
CA THR A 574 -14.14 20.75 -5.91
C THR A 574 -13.87 21.60 -4.66
N ALA A 575 -13.49 20.96 -3.55
CA ALA A 575 -13.12 21.62 -2.29
C ALA A 575 -11.85 22.47 -2.44
N TYR A 576 -10.82 21.94 -3.09
CA TYR A 576 -9.59 22.65 -3.41
C TYR A 576 -9.87 23.87 -4.28
N ASP A 577 -10.72 23.75 -5.30
CA ASP A 577 -11.05 24.88 -6.16
C ASP A 577 -11.96 25.92 -5.46
N PHE A 578 -12.53 25.62 -4.29
CA PHE A 578 -13.10 26.62 -3.38
C PHE A 578 -12.03 27.21 -2.45
N PHE A 579 -11.24 26.37 -1.78
CA PHE A 579 -10.08 26.75 -0.94
C PHE A 579 -9.15 27.72 -1.67
N ARG A 580 -8.70 27.39 -2.89
CA ARG A 580 -7.79 28.20 -3.71
C ARG A 580 -8.40 29.56 -4.06
N LYS A 581 -9.72 29.64 -4.24
CA LYS A 581 -10.42 30.91 -4.46
C LYS A 581 -10.46 31.74 -3.18
N ALA A 582 -10.77 31.14 -2.03
CA ALA A 582 -10.75 31.83 -0.73
C ALA A 582 -9.33 32.26 -0.30
N ASN A 583 -8.32 31.44 -0.59
CA ASN A 583 -6.92 31.68 -0.25
C ASN A 583 -6.26 32.72 -1.17
N GLY A 584 -6.73 32.85 -2.42
CA GLY A 584 -6.29 33.89 -3.36
C GLY A 584 -6.80 35.30 -3.03
N GLY A 585 -6.66 36.22 -3.99
CA GLY A 585 -7.14 37.61 -3.88
C GLY A 585 -8.32 37.98 -4.80
N GLU A 586 -8.78 37.05 -5.66
CA GLU A 586 -9.72 37.34 -6.76
C GLU A 586 -11.16 37.68 -6.32
N HIS A 587 -11.49 37.42 -5.04
CA HIS A 587 -12.82 37.64 -4.44
C HIS A 587 -13.02 39.04 -3.83
N GLY A 588 -11.94 39.82 -3.64
CA GLY A 588 -12.01 41.20 -3.15
C GLY A 588 -12.29 41.38 -1.65
N LEU A 589 -12.33 40.32 -0.84
CA LEU A 589 -12.37 40.42 0.62
C LEU A 589 -10.96 40.70 1.17
N THR A 590 -10.87 41.48 2.24
CA THR A 590 -9.60 41.73 2.93
C THR A 590 -9.15 40.48 3.69
N ARG A 591 -7.92 40.02 3.44
CA ARG A 591 -7.29 38.91 4.19
C ARG A 591 -7.40 39.16 5.70
N TRP A 592 -7.73 38.12 6.47
CA TRP A 592 -7.99 38.17 7.91
C TRP A 592 -9.15 39.08 8.39
N SER A 593 -10.03 39.58 7.50
CA SER A 593 -11.30 40.16 7.94
C SER A 593 -12.28 39.08 8.42
N PRO A 594 -13.28 39.40 9.27
CA PRO A 594 -14.28 38.42 9.71
C PRO A 594 -15.11 37.82 8.57
N GLU A 595 -15.28 38.54 7.46
CA GLU A 595 -15.98 38.08 6.26
C GLU A 595 -15.10 37.11 5.48
N TRP A 596 -13.83 37.45 5.25
CA TRP A 596 -12.88 36.54 4.62
C TRP A 596 -12.70 35.26 5.45
N ALA A 597 -12.53 35.39 6.77
CA ALA A 597 -12.29 34.27 7.66
C ALA A 597 -13.46 33.28 7.66
N LYS A 598 -14.72 33.74 7.56
CA LYS A 598 -15.89 32.86 7.42
C LYS A 598 -15.93 32.12 6.08
N VAL A 599 -15.51 32.76 4.99
CA VAL A 599 -15.40 32.12 3.68
C VAL A 599 -14.24 31.11 3.66
N MET A 600 -13.12 31.44 4.30
CA MET A 600 -11.95 30.57 4.45
C MET A 600 -12.24 29.36 5.34
N ASP A 601 -12.92 29.56 6.47
CA ASP A 601 -13.35 28.49 7.38
C ASP A 601 -14.28 27.50 6.65
N ALA A 602 -15.30 28.00 5.94
CA ALA A 602 -16.16 27.15 5.11
C ALA A 602 -15.41 26.41 3.99
N ALA A 603 -14.29 26.96 3.50
CA ALA A 603 -13.45 26.30 2.51
C ALA A 603 -12.52 25.23 3.12
N LEU A 604 -11.99 25.47 4.33
CA LEU A 604 -11.28 24.46 5.12
C LEU A 604 -12.22 23.31 5.49
N GLU A 605 -13.45 23.62 5.92
CA GLU A 605 -14.51 22.65 6.18
C GLU A 605 -14.81 21.78 4.95
N SER A 606 -14.90 22.41 3.78
CA SER A 606 -15.10 21.69 2.52
C SER A 606 -13.93 20.75 2.17
N VAL A 607 -12.70 21.09 2.56
CA VAL A 607 -11.52 20.21 2.38
C VAL A 607 -11.54 19.06 3.39
N SER A 608 -11.90 19.36 4.65
CA SER A 608 -12.08 18.37 5.73
C SER A 608 -13.06 17.27 5.32
N LEU A 609 -14.29 17.66 4.99
CA LEU A 609 -15.36 16.73 4.61
C LEU A 609 -15.08 15.97 3.30
N ALA A 610 -14.28 16.55 2.40
CA ALA A 610 -13.84 15.86 1.18
C ALA A 610 -12.71 14.86 1.43
N MET A 611 -11.84 15.13 2.41
CA MET A 611 -10.76 14.26 2.85
C MET A 611 -11.31 13.08 3.66
N GLU A 612 -12.11 13.35 4.69
CA GLU A 612 -12.77 12.35 5.55
C GLU A 612 -13.57 11.34 4.72
N HIS A 613 -14.50 11.82 3.87
CA HIS A 613 -15.34 10.96 3.05
C HIS A 613 -14.55 10.00 2.15
N HIS A 614 -13.40 10.44 1.62
CA HIS A 614 -12.58 9.60 0.74
C HIS A 614 -11.69 8.64 1.53
N MET A 615 -11.17 9.05 2.69
CA MET A 615 -10.35 8.19 3.55
C MET A 615 -11.19 7.13 4.29
N ASP A 616 -12.40 7.46 4.71
CA ASP A 616 -13.34 6.49 5.28
C ASP A 616 -13.75 5.45 4.22
N GLN A 617 -14.08 5.87 2.99
CA GLN A 617 -14.33 4.96 1.86
C GLN A 617 -13.11 4.10 1.52
N LEU A 618 -11.89 4.66 1.54
CA LEU A 618 -10.67 3.90 1.30
C LEU A 618 -10.46 2.84 2.39
N CYS A 619 -10.73 3.17 3.65
CA CYS A 619 -10.65 2.23 4.78
C CYS A 619 -11.64 1.07 4.62
N GLU A 620 -12.92 1.38 4.36
CA GLU A 620 -13.99 0.39 4.19
C GLU A 620 -13.71 -0.57 3.02
N LEU A 621 -13.34 -0.03 1.85
CA LEU A 621 -13.10 -0.80 0.63
C LEU A 621 -11.95 -1.81 0.76
N VAL A 622 -10.93 -1.52 1.55
CA VAL A 622 -9.72 -2.36 1.65
C VAL A 622 -9.71 -3.28 2.87
N GLN A 623 -10.53 -2.99 3.88
CA GLN A 623 -10.66 -3.83 5.07
C GLN A 623 -11.30 -5.18 4.72
N HIS A 624 -12.47 -5.19 4.07
CA HIS A 624 -13.18 -6.44 3.74
C HIS A 624 -12.35 -7.43 2.89
N PRO A 625 -11.61 -7.01 1.84
CA PRO A 625 -10.65 -7.87 1.17
C PRO A 625 -9.55 -8.43 2.06
N ALA A 626 -9.02 -7.63 2.99
CA ALA A 626 -7.98 -8.07 3.91
C ALA A 626 -8.51 -9.09 4.94
N ASP A 627 -9.74 -8.93 5.42
CA ASP A 627 -10.41 -9.89 6.29
C ASP A 627 -10.53 -11.26 5.60
N VAL A 628 -11.05 -11.28 4.36
CA VAL A 628 -11.29 -12.52 3.59
C VAL A 628 -9.99 -13.21 3.19
N ILE A 629 -8.96 -12.46 2.77
CA ILE A 629 -7.65 -13.04 2.44
C ILE A 629 -6.95 -13.53 3.72
N GLY A 630 -7.02 -12.76 4.81
CA GLY A 630 -6.43 -13.10 6.10
C GLY A 630 -7.02 -14.36 6.73
N GLU A 631 -8.35 -14.56 6.62
CA GLU A 631 -9.02 -15.79 7.06
C GLU A 631 -8.55 -17.01 6.26
N GLN A 632 -8.40 -16.91 4.93
CA GLN A 632 -7.91 -18.03 4.12
C GLN A 632 -6.43 -18.37 4.41
N ALA A 633 -5.61 -17.35 4.62
CA ALA A 633 -4.17 -17.49 4.82
C ALA A 633 -3.76 -17.84 6.26
N GLU A 634 -4.71 -17.91 7.20
CA GLU A 634 -4.47 -18.08 8.65
C GLU A 634 -3.55 -16.96 9.23
N CYS A 635 -3.70 -15.72 8.75
CA CYS A 635 -2.94 -14.58 9.25
C CYS A 635 -3.27 -14.27 10.71
N ASP A 636 -2.29 -13.75 11.46
CA ASP A 636 -2.52 -13.24 12.82
C ASP A 636 -3.48 -12.03 12.77
N PRO A 637 -4.63 -12.05 13.48
CA PRO A 637 -5.60 -10.96 13.50
C PRO A 637 -5.01 -9.59 13.82
N ALA A 638 -3.89 -9.51 14.57
CA ALA A 638 -3.21 -8.25 14.89
C ALA A 638 -2.78 -7.45 13.64
N TYR A 639 -2.55 -8.10 12.50
CA TYR A 639 -2.24 -7.43 11.22
C TYR A 639 -3.47 -7.18 10.33
N ILE A 640 -4.65 -7.69 10.73
CA ILE A 640 -5.89 -7.64 9.95
C ILE A 640 -6.89 -6.63 10.54
N THR A 641 -7.13 -6.61 11.86
CA THR A 641 -8.23 -5.85 12.50
C THR A 641 -8.22 -4.33 12.22
N ASN A 642 -7.05 -3.76 11.95
CA ASN A 642 -6.85 -2.33 11.66
C ASN A 642 -6.24 -2.11 10.26
N PHE A 643 -6.35 -3.10 9.36
CA PHE A 643 -5.64 -3.11 8.08
C PHE A 643 -5.91 -1.86 7.24
N GLY A 644 -7.18 -1.45 7.09
CA GLY A 644 -7.59 -0.30 6.29
C GLY A 644 -7.20 1.05 6.90
N GLU A 645 -7.17 1.16 8.22
CA GLU A 645 -6.71 2.36 8.91
C GLU A 645 -5.20 2.55 8.73
N GLU A 646 -4.43 1.45 8.74
CA GLU A 646 -3.02 1.47 8.39
C GLU A 646 -2.75 1.71 6.89
N VAL A 647 -3.76 1.61 6.01
CA VAL A 647 -3.71 2.13 4.63
C VAL A 647 -3.93 3.64 4.63
N VAL A 648 -4.93 4.15 5.37
CA VAL A 648 -5.21 5.59 5.52
C VAL A 648 -4.02 6.32 6.17
N ARG A 649 -3.45 5.77 7.25
CA ARG A 649 -2.20 6.21 7.87
C ARG A 649 -0.99 6.06 6.97
N GLY A 650 -1.05 5.20 5.95
CA GLY A 650 -0.06 5.11 4.87
C GLY A 650 -0.16 6.22 3.83
N HIS A 651 -1.32 6.87 3.72
CA HIS A 651 -1.68 7.72 2.59
C HIS A 651 -1.16 9.17 2.71
N SER A 652 -0.94 9.83 1.55
CA SER A 652 -0.41 11.19 1.49
C SER A 652 -1.39 12.28 1.98
N MET A 653 -2.67 11.94 2.11
CA MET A 653 -3.69 12.78 2.78
C MET A 653 -3.35 13.10 4.24
N PHE A 654 -2.51 12.31 4.92
CA PHE A 654 -2.08 12.61 6.28
C PHE A 654 -1.34 13.96 6.37
N ALA A 655 -0.62 14.36 5.31
CA ALA A 655 -0.03 15.69 5.20
C ALA A 655 -1.10 16.81 5.06
N VAL A 656 -2.22 16.54 4.40
CA VAL A 656 -3.36 17.46 4.32
C VAL A 656 -4.01 17.60 5.71
N SER A 657 -4.27 16.49 6.40
CA SER A 657 -4.88 16.52 7.74
C SER A 657 -4.04 17.32 8.74
N ARG A 658 -2.73 17.03 8.84
CA ARG A 658 -1.78 17.82 9.65
C ARG A 658 -1.83 19.31 9.32
N MET A 659 -1.66 19.67 8.04
CA MET A 659 -1.63 21.08 7.66
C MET A 659 -2.99 21.78 7.81
N LEU A 660 -4.10 21.05 7.75
CA LEU A 660 -5.43 21.56 8.05
C LEU A 660 -5.57 21.86 9.54
N SER A 661 -5.27 20.90 10.42
CA SER A 661 -5.29 21.07 11.89
C SER A 661 -4.39 22.22 12.36
N GLU A 662 -3.24 22.43 11.71
CA GLU A 662 -2.32 23.55 12.01
C GLU A 662 -2.80 24.90 11.45
N SER A 663 -3.64 24.92 10.41
CA SER A 663 -4.14 26.16 9.78
C SER A 663 -5.49 26.63 10.34
N ARG A 664 -6.37 25.70 10.72
CA ARG A 664 -7.76 25.94 11.11
C ARG A 664 -7.92 26.87 12.34
N PRO A 665 -7.12 26.78 13.42
CA PRO A 665 -7.36 27.56 14.65
C PRO A 665 -7.37 29.09 14.44
N GLY A 666 -6.40 29.64 13.70
CA GLY A 666 -6.34 31.07 13.41
C GLY A 666 -7.51 31.56 12.56
N VAL A 667 -7.94 30.76 11.59
CA VAL A 667 -9.11 31.06 10.74
C VAL A 667 -10.41 31.01 11.55
N ARG A 668 -10.58 29.99 12.41
CA ARG A 668 -11.72 29.88 13.35
C ARG A 668 -11.82 31.08 14.29
N GLN A 669 -10.68 31.50 14.85
CA GLN A 669 -10.60 32.67 15.73
C GLN A 669 -11.00 33.95 15.00
N ALA A 670 -10.45 34.20 13.80
CA ALA A 670 -10.78 35.38 12.98
C ALA A 670 -12.24 35.38 12.49
N ALA A 671 -12.83 34.19 12.27
CA ALA A 671 -14.24 34.03 11.89
C ALA A 671 -15.22 34.22 13.05
N GLY A 672 -14.74 34.11 14.30
CA GLY A 672 -15.57 34.14 15.52
C GLY A 672 -16.36 32.85 15.74
N ARG A 673 -15.76 31.69 15.45
CA ARG A 673 -16.34 30.36 15.67
C ARG A 673 -16.33 29.94 17.16
N SER A 674 -17.03 28.85 17.47
CA SER A 674 -16.96 28.20 18.79
C SER A 674 -15.53 27.69 19.09
N PRO A 675 -15.08 27.67 20.36
CA PRO A 675 -13.84 26.99 20.73
C PRO A 675 -13.90 25.46 20.54
N TRP A 676 -15.09 24.85 20.50
CA TRP A 676 -15.25 23.43 20.18
C TRP A 676 -14.67 23.10 18.80
N ASP A 677 -14.00 21.95 18.70
CA ASP A 677 -13.75 21.25 17.43
C ASP A 677 -14.36 19.85 17.51
N VAL A 678 -15.06 19.41 16.46
CA VAL A 678 -15.84 18.16 16.43
C VAL A 678 -15.35 17.30 15.27
N ALA A 679 -14.70 16.18 15.58
CA ALA A 679 -14.04 15.29 14.62
C ALA A 679 -14.88 14.05 14.24
N ALA A 680 -15.88 13.72 15.06
CA ALA A 680 -16.91 12.73 14.74
C ALA A 680 -18.23 13.11 15.41
N LEU A 681 -19.34 13.07 14.65
CA LEU A 681 -20.69 13.24 15.19
C LEU A 681 -21.16 11.92 15.79
N GLY A 682 -21.49 11.94 17.08
CA GLY A 682 -22.03 10.76 17.77
C GLY A 682 -23.51 10.52 17.54
N SER A 683 -23.96 9.35 17.94
CA SER A 683 -25.30 8.83 17.67
C SER A 683 -26.43 9.67 18.29
N PRO A 684 -27.61 9.85 17.63
CA PRO A 684 -28.67 10.75 18.10
C PRO A 684 -29.19 10.48 19.53
N GLN A 685 -29.03 9.26 20.04
CA GLN A 685 -29.39 8.83 21.40
C GLN A 685 -28.68 9.64 22.50
N LEU A 686 -27.51 10.23 22.21
CA LEU A 686 -26.77 11.10 23.12
C LEU A 686 -27.63 12.24 23.70
N ALA A 687 -28.59 12.75 22.92
CA ALA A 687 -29.51 13.82 23.34
C ALA A 687 -30.53 13.38 24.41
N SER A 688 -30.70 12.07 24.63
CA SER A 688 -31.55 11.49 25.68
C SER A 688 -30.72 11.07 26.89
N TYR A 689 -29.70 10.23 26.68
CA TYR A 689 -28.74 9.81 27.68
C TYR A 689 -27.45 9.38 26.97
N ALA A 690 -26.35 10.07 27.27
CA ALA A 690 -25.04 9.77 26.72
C ALA A 690 -24.26 8.78 27.60
N GLY A 691 -24.37 8.90 28.92
CA GLY A 691 -23.64 8.03 29.85
C GLY A 691 -23.31 8.69 31.16
N VAL A 692 -22.52 8.00 31.98
CA VAL A 692 -21.85 8.59 33.15
C VAL A 692 -20.54 9.23 32.70
N VAL A 693 -20.27 10.46 33.15
CA VAL A 693 -19.01 11.17 32.88
C VAL A 693 -17.87 10.52 33.67
N THR A 694 -16.83 10.05 32.98
CA THR A 694 -15.67 9.38 33.57
C THR A 694 -14.40 10.10 33.11
N VAL A 695 -13.66 10.69 34.06
CA VAL A 695 -12.36 11.32 33.79
C VAL A 695 -11.28 10.25 33.88
N THR A 696 -10.66 9.93 32.75
CA THR A 696 -9.63 8.90 32.59
C THR A 696 -8.96 9.08 31.24
N GLU A 697 -7.68 8.75 31.12
CA GLU A 697 -7.06 8.68 29.79
C GLU A 697 -7.58 7.42 29.06
N LEU A 698 -7.80 7.52 27.74
CA LEU A 698 -8.35 6.41 26.96
C LEU A 698 -7.45 5.15 26.99
N ALA A 699 -6.15 5.33 27.20
CA ALA A 699 -5.16 4.26 27.32
C ALA A 699 -5.35 3.41 28.60
N ASP A 700 -5.90 3.97 29.67
CA ASP A 700 -6.11 3.27 30.96
C ASP A 700 -7.34 2.35 30.94
N VAL A 701 -8.20 2.45 29.93
CA VAL A 701 -9.49 1.73 29.80
C VAL A 701 -9.54 0.77 28.60
N GLN A 702 -8.41 0.48 27.97
CA GLN A 702 -8.32 -0.47 26.86
C GLN A 702 -8.79 -1.87 27.27
N GLY A 703 -9.66 -2.48 26.46
CA GLY A 703 -10.22 -3.81 26.72
C GLY A 703 -11.35 -3.88 27.76
N VAL A 704 -11.86 -2.73 28.26
CA VAL A 704 -13.03 -2.68 29.16
C VAL A 704 -14.34 -2.60 28.35
N ASP A 705 -15.38 -3.31 28.77
CA ASP A 705 -16.72 -3.24 28.16
C ASP A 705 -17.69 -2.43 29.03
N TYR A 706 -18.18 -1.32 28.48
CA TYR A 706 -19.16 -0.41 29.09
C TYR A 706 -20.58 -0.61 28.53
N SER A 707 -20.83 -1.59 27.66
CA SER A 707 -22.11 -1.75 26.94
C SER A 707 -23.34 -1.92 27.86
N ALA A 708 -23.13 -2.38 29.10
CA ALA A 708 -24.18 -2.50 30.12
C ALA A 708 -24.49 -1.18 30.86
N ALA A 709 -23.59 -0.19 30.82
CA ALA A 709 -23.69 1.09 31.51
C ALA A 709 -22.82 2.13 30.78
N PRO A 710 -23.34 2.78 29.72
CA PRO A 710 -22.52 3.59 28.82
C PRO A 710 -21.91 4.82 29.50
N VAL A 711 -20.76 5.25 28.98
CA VAL A 711 -19.93 6.32 29.57
C VAL A 711 -19.55 7.41 28.58
N VAL A 712 -19.27 8.59 29.14
CA VAL A 712 -18.66 9.73 28.45
C VAL A 712 -17.25 9.90 29.01
N ILE A 713 -16.23 9.59 28.20
CA ILE A 713 -14.83 9.69 28.61
C ILE A 713 -14.36 11.14 28.48
N LEU A 714 -13.73 11.66 29.52
CA LEU A 714 -12.98 12.91 29.52
C LEU A 714 -11.48 12.59 29.62
N SER A 715 -10.79 12.63 28.48
CA SER A 715 -9.36 12.28 28.35
C SER A 715 -8.55 13.57 28.15
N ALA A 716 -7.62 13.92 29.05
CA ALA A 716 -6.89 15.18 28.96
C ALA A 716 -5.87 15.16 27.81
N LYS A 717 -5.47 13.98 27.34
CA LYS A 717 -4.66 13.74 26.14
C LYS A 717 -5.31 12.65 25.30
N LEU A 718 -4.76 12.42 24.11
CA LEU A 718 -4.92 11.22 23.30
C LEU A 718 -3.53 10.87 22.74
N GLY A 719 -3.06 9.64 22.94
CA GLY A 719 -1.76 9.17 22.44
C GLY A 719 -1.77 8.80 20.96
N GLY A 720 -2.96 8.57 20.38
CA GLY A 720 -3.16 8.18 18.99
C GLY A 720 -2.95 6.68 18.72
N LEU A 721 -2.80 5.85 19.76
CA LEU A 721 -2.66 4.39 19.68
C LEU A 721 -3.77 3.64 20.40
N GLU A 722 -4.68 4.36 21.05
CA GLU A 722 -5.84 3.84 21.75
C GLU A 722 -6.98 3.48 20.77
N ASP A 723 -7.72 2.42 21.10
CA ASP A 723 -9.05 2.15 20.54
C ASP A 723 -10.16 2.69 21.44
N ILE A 724 -11.38 2.77 20.93
CA ILE A 724 -12.57 3.22 21.66
C ILE A 724 -13.30 1.99 22.24
N PRO A 725 -13.28 1.76 23.57
CA PRO A 725 -13.87 0.55 24.14
C PRO A 725 -15.40 0.49 23.96
N PRO A 726 -15.99 -0.72 23.79
CA PRO A 726 -17.44 -0.88 23.61
C PRO A 726 -18.26 -0.18 24.71
N GLY A 727 -19.32 0.52 24.33
CA GLY A 727 -20.19 1.27 25.25
C GLY A 727 -19.68 2.64 25.69
N VAL A 728 -18.48 3.06 25.29
CA VAL A 728 -18.13 4.50 25.28
C VAL A 728 -19.00 5.18 24.23
N ALA A 729 -19.83 6.14 24.62
CA ALA A 729 -20.74 6.85 23.72
C ALA A 729 -20.19 8.20 23.24
N ALA A 730 -19.26 8.79 24.01
CA ALA A 730 -18.54 10.00 23.65
C ALA A 730 -17.15 10.03 24.29
N VAL A 731 -16.18 10.58 23.56
CA VAL A 731 -14.85 10.96 24.02
C VAL A 731 -14.70 12.46 23.84
N LEU A 732 -14.56 13.20 24.93
CA LEU A 732 -14.25 14.63 24.91
C LEU A 732 -12.82 14.83 25.42
N THR A 733 -12.05 15.72 24.79
CA THR A 733 -10.63 15.93 25.14
C THR A 733 -10.23 17.40 25.20
N ALA A 734 -9.15 17.71 25.93
CA ALA A 734 -8.48 19.02 25.88
C ALA A 734 -7.44 19.11 24.75
N ALA A 735 -7.01 17.97 24.19
CA ALA A 735 -6.00 17.93 23.14
C ALA A 735 -6.60 18.18 21.74
N PRO A 736 -5.82 18.71 20.78
CA PRO A 736 -6.22 18.72 19.37
C PRO A 736 -6.47 17.30 18.85
N VAL A 737 -7.51 17.13 18.03
CA VAL A 737 -7.83 15.86 17.38
C VAL A 737 -7.43 15.93 15.89
N ASP A 738 -6.64 14.96 15.44
CA ASP A 738 -6.38 14.74 14.02
C ASP A 738 -7.55 13.95 13.41
N LEU A 739 -8.12 14.49 12.33
CA LEU A 739 -9.30 13.98 11.63
C LEU A 739 -9.08 12.61 10.97
N LEU A 740 -7.81 12.28 10.66
CA LEU A 740 -7.37 10.98 10.13
C LEU A 740 -6.65 10.12 11.18
N SER A 741 -6.77 10.46 12.47
CA SER A 741 -6.35 9.56 13.55
C SER A 741 -7.24 8.31 13.60
N HIS A 742 -6.66 7.21 14.09
CA HIS A 742 -7.38 5.96 14.40
C HIS A 742 -8.67 6.23 15.18
N ILE A 743 -8.56 7.02 16.26
CA ILE A 743 -9.66 7.37 17.16
C ILE A 743 -10.76 8.15 16.40
N ALA A 744 -10.42 9.05 15.47
CA ALA A 744 -11.40 9.78 14.67
C ALA A 744 -12.13 8.89 13.65
N ILE A 745 -11.41 7.98 12.98
CA ILE A 745 -12.00 7.02 12.02
C ILE A 745 -12.93 6.05 12.77
N ARG A 746 -12.44 5.44 13.86
CA ARG A 746 -13.24 4.58 14.75
C ARG A 746 -14.47 5.29 15.28
N ALA A 747 -14.35 6.55 15.73
CA ALA A 747 -15.47 7.32 16.24
C ALA A 747 -16.56 7.55 15.18
N ARG A 748 -16.19 7.92 13.94
CA ARG A 748 -17.15 8.05 12.82
C ARG A 748 -17.82 6.72 12.47
N GLN A 749 -17.05 5.63 12.38
CA GLN A 749 -17.57 4.29 12.03
C GLN A 749 -18.47 3.69 13.12
N THR A 750 -18.20 3.95 14.40
CA THR A 750 -18.97 3.40 15.54
C THR A 750 -20.10 4.32 16.02
N GLY A 751 -20.20 5.54 15.49
CA GLY A 751 -21.21 6.53 15.92
C GLY A 751 -20.92 7.12 17.30
N VAL A 752 -19.66 7.21 17.69
CA VAL A 752 -19.20 7.80 18.96
C VAL A 752 -18.87 9.27 18.73
N LEU A 753 -19.31 10.16 19.64
CA LEU A 753 -18.96 11.57 19.56
C LEU A 753 -17.48 11.76 19.92
N LEU A 754 -16.70 12.38 19.05
CA LEU A 754 -15.33 12.81 19.33
C LEU A 754 -15.20 14.31 19.14
N ALA A 755 -14.88 15.03 20.22
CA ALA A 755 -14.74 16.49 20.19
C ALA A 755 -13.66 17.02 21.16
N ALA A 756 -12.97 18.08 20.75
CA ALA A 756 -11.99 18.81 21.53
C ALA A 756 -12.59 20.09 22.13
N MET A 757 -12.25 20.36 23.40
CA MET A 757 -12.47 21.62 24.10
C MET A 757 -11.10 22.21 24.51
N PRO A 758 -10.45 22.98 23.62
CA PRO A 758 -9.14 23.58 23.88
C PRO A 758 -9.19 24.81 24.81
N ASP A 759 -10.38 25.36 25.11
CA ASP A 759 -10.51 26.43 26.11
C ASP A 759 -10.42 25.84 27.54
N PRO A 760 -9.49 26.30 28.39
CA PRO A 760 -9.31 25.73 29.73
C PRO A 760 -10.55 25.88 30.63
N ALA A 761 -11.31 26.97 30.52
CA ALA A 761 -12.49 27.18 31.37
C ALA A 761 -13.65 26.27 30.94
N GLY A 762 -13.84 26.07 29.64
CA GLY A 762 -14.74 25.05 29.09
C GLY A 762 -14.34 23.64 29.53
N TRP A 763 -13.04 23.31 29.52
CA TRP A 763 -12.55 22.01 29.97
C TRP A 763 -12.77 21.77 31.47
N GLU A 764 -12.45 22.74 32.34
CA GLU A 764 -12.72 22.66 33.78
C GLU A 764 -14.23 22.46 34.07
N ALA A 765 -15.10 23.12 33.31
CA ALA A 765 -16.56 22.96 33.41
C ALA A 765 -17.07 21.58 32.97
N LEU A 766 -16.35 20.88 32.08
CA LEU A 766 -16.63 19.48 31.72
C LEU A 766 -16.15 18.54 32.84
N VAL A 767 -14.91 18.71 33.32
CA VAL A 767 -14.32 17.88 34.40
C VAL A 767 -15.14 17.97 35.70
N ALA A 768 -15.71 19.15 36.00
CA ALA A 768 -16.65 19.34 37.10
C ALA A 768 -17.95 18.49 37.02
N ARG A 769 -18.21 17.79 35.90
CA ARG A 769 -19.32 16.85 35.74
C ARG A 769 -18.98 15.39 36.06
N ALA A 770 -17.75 15.07 36.46
CA ALA A 770 -17.34 13.70 36.77
C ALA A 770 -18.34 12.96 37.70
N GLY A 771 -18.73 11.75 37.32
CA GLY A 771 -19.72 10.92 38.02
C GLY A 771 -21.19 11.27 37.74
N GLN A 772 -21.50 12.33 36.98
CA GLN A 772 -22.88 12.69 36.62
C GLN A 772 -23.38 11.86 35.42
N GLY A 773 -24.66 11.49 35.43
CA GLY A 773 -25.35 10.95 34.25
C GLY A 773 -25.81 12.08 33.33
N VAL A 774 -25.24 12.17 32.12
CA VAL A 774 -25.43 13.30 31.22
C VAL A 774 -26.15 12.93 29.93
N LYS A 775 -26.72 13.94 29.27
CA LYS A 775 -27.04 13.97 27.85
C LYS A 775 -26.12 14.97 27.14
N ILE A 776 -25.91 14.78 25.85
CA ILE A 776 -25.12 15.67 25.00
C ILE A 776 -25.92 16.05 23.76
N GLU A 777 -26.07 17.35 23.53
CA GLU A 777 -26.75 17.91 22.36
C GLU A 777 -25.76 18.72 21.53
N VAL A 778 -25.44 18.26 20.33
CA VAL A 778 -24.60 19.00 19.36
C VAL A 778 -25.50 19.96 18.58
N VAL A 779 -25.28 21.27 18.71
CA VAL A 779 -26.14 22.31 18.11
C VAL A 779 -25.27 23.26 17.28
N GLY A 780 -25.16 22.96 15.99
CA GLY A 780 -24.12 23.57 15.14
C GLY A 780 -22.77 23.02 15.57
N GLU A 781 -21.92 23.89 16.12
CA GLU A 781 -20.61 23.51 16.68
C GLU A 781 -20.64 23.35 18.21
N GLU A 782 -21.70 23.80 18.88
CA GLU A 782 -21.77 23.78 20.34
C GLU A 782 -22.14 22.38 20.87
N VAL A 783 -21.21 21.72 21.55
CA VAL A 783 -21.44 20.44 22.24
C VAL A 783 -21.96 20.71 23.65
N LYS A 784 -23.28 20.61 23.86
CA LYS A 784 -23.94 20.96 25.12
C LYS A 784 -24.09 19.76 26.04
N VAL A 785 -23.17 19.63 26.99
CA VAL A 785 -23.23 18.60 28.04
C VAL A 785 -24.10 19.08 29.21
N SER A 786 -25.16 18.34 29.52
CA SER A 786 -26.12 18.65 30.60
C SER A 786 -26.63 17.38 31.30
N GLU A 787 -27.17 17.51 32.51
CA GLU A 787 -27.69 16.38 33.29
C GLU A 787 -28.90 15.73 32.59
N SER A 788 -28.93 14.39 32.51
CA SER A 788 -30.07 13.67 31.92
C SER A 788 -31.11 13.31 32.97
N GLN A 789 -32.34 13.77 32.74
CA GLN A 789 -33.51 13.45 33.58
C GLN A 789 -34.06 12.03 33.36
N LEU A 790 -33.58 11.32 32.33
CA LEU A 790 -34.08 9.99 31.93
C LEU A 790 -33.22 8.84 32.45
N GLY A 791 -31.92 9.10 32.69
CA GLY A 791 -30.96 8.09 33.15
C GLY A 791 -30.73 6.93 32.17
N ALA A 792 -30.00 5.91 32.63
CA ALA A 792 -29.60 4.77 31.80
C ALA A 792 -30.79 3.97 31.20
N ALA A 793 -31.98 4.06 31.79
CA ALA A 793 -33.17 3.36 31.31
C ALA A 793 -33.66 3.83 29.92
N ALA A 794 -33.28 5.03 29.46
CA ALA A 794 -33.62 5.52 28.12
C ALA A 794 -32.64 5.09 27.02
N ALA A 795 -31.46 4.59 27.37
CA ALA A 795 -30.52 4.05 26.38
C ALA A 795 -31.04 2.73 25.78
N SER A 796 -31.64 1.87 26.61
CA SER A 796 -32.12 0.53 26.22
C SER A 796 -33.45 0.53 25.48
N SER A 797 -34.21 1.62 25.45
CA SER A 797 -35.53 1.70 24.82
C SER A 797 -35.52 1.95 23.30
N SER A 798 -34.35 1.98 22.65
CA SER A 798 -34.23 2.28 21.20
C SER A 798 -33.39 1.28 20.37
N SER A 799 -32.69 0.35 21.02
CA SER A 799 -31.90 -0.69 20.33
C SER A 799 -32.76 -1.77 19.65
N SER A 800 -34.04 -1.88 20.02
CA SER A 800 -34.98 -2.86 19.45
C SER A 800 -35.58 -2.47 18.09
N SER A 801 -35.14 -1.37 17.48
CA SER A 801 -35.64 -0.87 16.19
C SER A 801 -34.59 -0.78 15.07
N SER A 802 -33.33 -1.08 15.34
CA SER A 802 -32.23 -1.04 14.35
C SER A 802 -31.80 -2.41 13.82
N SER A 803 -32.28 -3.52 14.40
CA SER A 803 -31.93 -4.89 13.97
C SER A 803 -32.76 -5.41 12.78
N SER A 804 -33.25 -4.52 11.91
CA SER A 804 -34.14 -4.87 10.80
C SER A 804 -34.17 -3.82 9.67
N SER A 805 -32.99 -3.48 9.15
CA SER A 805 -32.81 -2.66 7.94
C SER A 805 -31.53 -3.05 7.23
#